data_AF-A0A7M5XHG4-F1
#
_entry.id   AF-A0A7M5XHG4-F1
#
_cell.length_a   1.000
_cell.length_b   1.000
_cell.length_c   1.000
_cell.angle_alpha   90.00
_cell.angle_beta   90.00
_cell.angle_gamma   90.00
#
_symmetry.space_group_name_H-M   'P 1'
#
loop_
_entity.id
_entity.type
_entity.pdbx_description
1 polymer ?
#
loop_
_entity_poly.entity_id
_entity_poly.type
_entity_poly.pdbx_seq_one_letter_code
_entity_poly.pdbx_strand_id
1 'polypeptide(L)'
;EEQAETSSEDTEQRDNIDNLYEEGDHADDGDDDDDDDDDDDEELEKEDNIQQLMDLQTRKLILLLKSHKIPQHVIDSTITTTSSLLDTTINFCMGLVKKETDKNIYQTIFDKSCEISNPFSGLNTKYLQDKYLDEVIRLKPVEVSLGKSFRYKRKRNGEKILQEKEDTFAYISVLETLAEMLSHDDIAKLLLKPVVKKTAEGVYYDVQDGGFLANKEAEQNNHPYFYILVFQDGLEMCNPLGNRKGKHNLVKFYWTLLNFPPRLRSKLSAIRMFSSVNKTLLSEYGFDAVLKPFFDEMKALLDGVEFIIKGEPTKCFGRVILCLGDTEGQHQISGFKVGVGFSLRKCRFCFATVEDVRGNLDRDSFRERNLTSHLRQCKALQDAPSQRIRDEISTTLGINYLSCLHNLPDFDVTKQFPHDIMHVLLESIVPYECQLALSALMDQGLFNLDEFNAQLDKFTFTQSDMRSKPEGLKASVFVTGERKLKYSAENSRIFLKVLPFLLEQFVHEDDPFLLFLLELCSIVCIAYSPVINDGLIICLEELVAEHYENFNQLFPEFHLIPKHHYLLEIPRHAFQFGPPVRWSCMRFEALHKRFKSFAPVASFQNLPMSLANRYVRYEAMLQDGPEHPILSSSRIDGPGIKLDDYKVNFLRQSYPALPRCESIFSLKWLTFYGNNFTVDKSIVAVGAENLSHLPIFGKLRKILLCKETIFFLIDELKTSHFDTKFIGYSVVETNEQSIWSVDQLLDYNAYQIVKTMYKKKLIVPLKYDLSTIIEEHLK
;
A
#
# COMPACT_ATOMS: atom_id res chain seq x y z
N GLU A 1 31.20 3.10 -53.13
CA GLU A 1 30.57 4.35 -53.58
C GLU A 1 30.57 5.28 -52.38
N GLU A 2 31.76 5.81 -52.06
CA GLU A 2 32.28 7.14 -52.47
C GLU A 2 31.71 8.25 -51.56
N GLN A 3 32.46 9.17 -50.95
CA GLN A 3 33.88 9.58 -51.09
C GLN A 3 34.21 10.60 -49.96
N ALA A 4 35.50 10.95 -49.88
CA ALA A 4 36.18 12.03 -49.12
C ALA A 4 36.66 11.66 -47.69
N GLU A 5 37.87 11.10 -47.53
CA GLU A 5 39.24 11.70 -47.56
C GLU A 5 39.63 12.30 -46.18
N THR A 6 40.55 11.69 -45.38
CA THR A 6 42.04 11.77 -45.43
C THR A 6 42.56 13.21 -45.38
N SER A 7 43.61 13.62 -44.69
CA SER A 7 44.80 13.06 -44.02
C SER A 7 45.33 14.20 -43.12
N SER A 8 46.28 14.04 -42.19
CA SER A 8 47.73 13.97 -42.43
C SER A 8 48.40 13.92 -41.03
N GLU A 9 49.31 12.98 -40.77
CA GLU A 9 50.78 13.20 -40.70
C GLU A 9 51.18 14.03 -39.45
N ASP A 10 52.16 13.69 -38.62
CA ASP A 10 53.44 13.05 -38.93
C ASP A 10 54.22 12.76 -37.62
N THR A 11 55.09 11.73 -37.67
CA THR A 11 56.48 11.59 -37.14
C THR A 11 56.95 12.37 -35.87
N GLU A 12 57.90 11.96 -35.01
CA GLU A 12 58.98 10.97 -34.97
C GLU A 12 59.64 11.04 -33.56
N GLN A 13 60.32 9.96 -33.13
CA GLN A 13 61.65 9.87 -32.46
C GLN A 13 62.02 10.87 -31.31
N ARG A 14 62.79 10.57 -30.26
CA ARG A 14 63.62 9.47 -29.75
C ARG A 14 64.26 9.99 -28.44
N ASP A 15 64.95 9.11 -27.72
CA ASP A 15 66.08 9.39 -26.81
C ASP A 15 65.76 10.00 -25.43
N ASN A 16 66.47 9.71 -24.34
CA ASN A 16 67.29 8.58 -23.87
C ASN A 16 67.70 8.99 -22.43
N ILE A 17 67.99 8.01 -21.57
CA ILE A 17 69.13 8.03 -20.61
C ILE A 17 69.12 9.13 -19.51
N ASP A 18 68.97 8.73 -18.24
CA ASP A 18 70.16 8.56 -17.37
C ASP A 18 69.78 7.89 -16.05
N ASN A 19 70.67 7.00 -15.62
CA ASN A 19 70.58 6.18 -14.42
C ASN A 19 71.96 6.24 -13.76
N LEU A 20 71.98 6.07 -12.44
CA LEU A 20 73.05 5.52 -11.61
C LEU A 20 73.88 6.44 -10.69
N TYR A 21 74.19 5.78 -9.56
CA TYR A 21 75.30 5.88 -8.60
C TYR A 21 74.98 6.64 -7.30
N GLU A 22 74.65 5.94 -6.19
CA GLU A 22 75.51 5.09 -5.30
C GLU A 22 76.37 5.97 -4.36
N GLU A 23 76.56 5.71 -3.06
CA GLU A 23 77.16 4.55 -2.36
C GLU A 23 76.97 4.80 -0.83
N GLY A 24 76.60 3.82 0.02
CA GLY A 24 77.51 3.01 0.86
C GLY A 24 77.54 3.51 2.33
N ASP A 25 77.64 2.74 3.42
CA ASP A 25 77.98 1.32 3.62
C ASP A 25 77.87 0.95 5.14
N HIS A 26 77.96 -0.36 5.43
CA HIS A 26 78.17 -1.08 6.73
C HIS A 26 76.91 -1.56 7.50
N ALA A 27 76.49 -2.85 7.43
CA ALA A 27 77.09 -4.14 7.86
C ALA A 27 76.93 -4.44 9.37
N ASP A 28 76.09 -5.42 9.76
CA ASP A 28 76.45 -6.84 9.96
C ASP A 28 75.41 -7.58 10.84
N ASP A 29 74.96 -8.75 10.37
CA ASP A 29 74.41 -9.97 11.00
C ASP A 29 73.90 -9.93 12.47
N GLY A 30 72.74 -10.45 12.87
CA GLY A 30 71.95 -11.59 12.41
C GLY A 30 71.58 -12.43 13.66
N ASP A 31 70.29 -12.63 13.90
CA ASP A 31 69.62 -13.82 14.48
C ASP A 31 68.38 -13.48 15.32
N ASP A 32 67.23 -13.86 14.74
CA ASP A 32 66.12 -14.65 15.31
C ASP A 32 65.27 -14.06 16.44
N ASP A 33 64.04 -13.64 16.11
CA ASP A 33 62.87 -14.55 16.10
C ASP A 33 61.62 -13.74 15.69
N ASP A 34 61.01 -14.16 14.57
CA ASP A 34 59.77 -13.64 13.99
C ASP A 34 58.56 -14.04 14.85
N ASP A 35 57.85 -13.04 15.39
CA ASP A 35 56.46 -13.14 15.84
C ASP A 35 55.87 -11.71 15.73
N ASP A 36 55.32 -11.36 14.56
CA ASP A 36 54.35 -10.27 14.44
C ASP A 36 53.24 -10.70 13.48
N ASP A 37 52.02 -10.70 14.03
CA ASP A 37 50.77 -11.14 13.46
C ASP A 37 50.42 -10.37 12.16
N ASP A 38 50.36 -11.11 11.04
CA ASP A 38 49.62 -10.75 9.84
C ASP A 38 48.11 -10.82 10.14
N ASP A 39 47.50 -9.68 10.48
CA ASP A 39 46.05 -9.50 10.52
C ASP A 39 45.65 -8.38 9.53
N ASP A 40 46.03 -8.56 8.26
CA ASP A 40 45.50 -7.81 7.13
C ASP A 40 44.72 -8.75 6.19
N ASP A 41 43.48 -8.35 5.89
CA ASP A 41 42.63 -8.78 4.77
C ASP A 41 41.96 -10.17 4.82
N GLU A 42 40.95 -10.33 5.69
CA GLU A 42 39.77 -11.17 5.40
C GLU A 42 38.56 -10.30 4.99
N GLU A 43 38.66 -9.56 3.88
CA GLU A 43 37.47 -9.31 3.05
C GLU A 43 37.17 -10.60 2.26
N LEU A 44 36.35 -11.47 2.85
CA LEU A 44 35.74 -12.61 2.16
C LEU A 44 34.88 -12.11 0.99
N GLU A 45 35.48 -11.97 -0.19
CA GLU A 45 34.77 -11.86 -1.46
C GLU A 45 33.85 -13.09 -1.61
N LYS A 46 32.53 -12.89 -1.47
CA LYS A 46 31.55 -13.88 -1.90
C LYS A 46 31.62 -13.98 -3.43
N GLU A 47 32.36 -14.95 -3.96
CA GLU A 47 32.17 -15.41 -5.34
C GLU A 47 30.73 -15.98 -5.45
N ASP A 48 29.77 -15.14 -5.84
CA ASP A 48 28.43 -15.61 -6.19
C ASP A 48 28.57 -16.63 -7.34
N ASN A 49 28.14 -17.88 -7.09
CA ASN A 49 28.15 -18.93 -8.11
C ASN A 49 27.29 -18.48 -9.31
N ILE A 50 27.94 -18.18 -10.44
CA ILE A 50 27.31 -17.65 -11.65
C ILE A 50 26.14 -18.52 -12.15
N GLN A 51 26.18 -19.84 -11.95
CA GLN A 51 25.09 -20.73 -12.30
C GLN A 51 23.83 -20.43 -11.49
N GLN A 52 23.97 -20.18 -10.18
CA GLN A 52 22.83 -19.86 -9.32
C GLN A 52 22.18 -18.53 -9.74
N LEU A 53 22.98 -17.54 -10.12
CA LEU A 53 22.49 -16.28 -10.67
C LEU A 53 21.74 -16.49 -12.00
N MET A 54 22.28 -17.32 -12.90
CA MET A 54 21.63 -17.63 -14.18
C MET A 54 20.31 -18.39 -14.00
N ASP A 55 20.26 -19.34 -13.07
CA ASP A 55 19.04 -20.08 -12.72
C ASP A 55 17.97 -19.14 -12.14
N LEU A 56 18.38 -18.20 -11.27
CA LEU A 56 17.50 -17.17 -10.71
C LEU A 56 16.90 -16.28 -11.80
N GLN A 57 17.73 -15.78 -12.74
CA GLN A 57 17.23 -14.95 -13.85
C GLN A 57 16.31 -15.74 -14.78
N THR A 58 16.62 -17.01 -15.02
CA THR A 58 15.81 -17.89 -15.87
C THR A 58 14.43 -18.15 -15.25
N ARG A 59 14.40 -18.45 -13.94
CA ARG A 59 13.16 -18.56 -13.17
C ARG A 59 12.32 -17.30 -13.29
N LYS A 60 12.93 -16.14 -13.06
CA LYS A 60 12.28 -14.83 -13.15
C LYS A 60 11.70 -14.57 -14.53
N LEU A 61 12.43 -14.87 -15.60
CA LEU A 61 11.95 -14.73 -16.97
C LEU A 61 10.73 -15.63 -17.24
N ILE A 62 10.78 -16.90 -16.85
CA ILE A 62 9.66 -17.84 -17.06
C ILE A 62 8.41 -17.40 -16.29
N LEU A 63 8.59 -16.98 -15.03
CA LEU A 63 7.50 -16.46 -14.21
C LEU A 63 6.90 -15.17 -14.80
N LEU A 64 7.74 -14.27 -15.30
CA LEU A 64 7.31 -13.05 -15.99
C LEU A 64 6.47 -13.38 -17.23
N LEU A 65 6.95 -14.32 -18.05
CA LEU A 65 6.27 -14.71 -19.27
C LEU A 65 4.92 -15.37 -18.98
N LYS A 66 4.85 -16.26 -17.97
CA LYS A 66 3.62 -16.99 -17.60
C LYS A 66 2.63 -16.16 -16.77
N SER A 67 3.08 -15.10 -16.10
CA SER A 67 2.23 -14.19 -15.33
C SER A 67 1.45 -13.22 -16.22
N HIS A 68 1.89 -12.99 -17.46
CA HIS A 68 1.26 -12.12 -18.44
C HIS A 68 0.44 -12.90 -19.48
N LYS A 69 -0.26 -12.17 -20.37
CA LYS A 69 -1.09 -12.76 -21.43
C LYS A 69 -0.27 -13.19 -22.64
N ILE A 70 0.78 -13.95 -22.43
CA ILE A 70 1.70 -14.36 -23.48
C ILE A 70 1.30 -15.76 -23.98
N PRO A 71 1.03 -15.95 -25.28
CA PRO A 71 0.76 -17.27 -25.84
C PRO A 71 1.96 -18.21 -25.65
N GLN A 72 1.70 -19.49 -25.39
CA GLN A 72 2.77 -20.47 -25.10
C GLN A 72 3.84 -20.54 -26.20
N HIS A 73 3.47 -20.47 -27.48
CA HIS A 73 4.45 -20.46 -28.58
C HIS A 73 5.41 -19.26 -28.54
N VAL A 74 4.96 -18.11 -28.01
CA VAL A 74 5.81 -16.92 -27.80
C VAL A 74 6.76 -17.16 -26.64
N ILE A 75 6.30 -17.81 -25.57
CA ILE A 75 7.16 -18.22 -24.44
C ILE A 75 8.25 -19.16 -24.94
N ASP A 76 7.87 -20.21 -25.67
CA ASP A 76 8.80 -21.21 -26.19
C ASP A 76 9.81 -20.57 -27.17
N SER A 77 9.35 -19.66 -28.05
CA SER A 77 10.22 -18.90 -28.93
C SER A 77 11.17 -17.98 -28.15
N THR A 78 10.69 -17.32 -27.10
CA THR A 78 11.52 -16.45 -26.26
C THR A 78 12.62 -17.25 -25.59
N ILE A 79 12.29 -18.39 -24.97
CA ILE A 79 13.26 -19.29 -24.34
C ILE A 79 14.31 -19.77 -25.36
N THR A 80 13.86 -20.17 -26.55
CA THR A 80 14.76 -20.64 -27.62
C THR A 80 15.69 -19.52 -28.10
N THR A 81 15.16 -18.33 -28.37
CA THR A 81 15.94 -17.17 -28.82
C THR A 81 16.91 -16.69 -27.74
N THR A 82 16.50 -16.64 -26.47
CA THR A 82 17.37 -16.27 -25.35
C THR A 82 18.48 -17.29 -25.14
N SER A 83 18.19 -18.59 -25.26
CA SER A 83 19.22 -19.64 -25.23
C SER A 83 20.25 -19.46 -26.34
N SER A 84 19.78 -19.25 -27.58
CA SER A 84 20.65 -19.03 -28.73
C SER A 84 21.49 -17.75 -28.61
N LEU A 85 20.95 -16.69 -28.00
CA LEU A 85 21.68 -15.46 -27.73
C LEU A 85 22.81 -15.70 -26.73
N LEU A 86 22.53 -16.39 -25.62
CA LEU A 86 23.53 -16.77 -24.62
C LEU A 86 24.65 -17.61 -25.25
N ASP A 87 24.29 -18.66 -25.98
CA ASP A 87 25.27 -19.53 -26.66
C ASP A 87 26.15 -18.72 -27.63
N THR A 88 25.55 -17.79 -28.38
CA THR A 88 26.29 -16.95 -29.34
C THR A 88 27.24 -15.98 -28.64
N THR A 89 26.78 -15.33 -27.56
CA THR A 89 27.59 -14.41 -26.76
C THR A 89 28.75 -15.13 -26.08
N ILE A 90 28.50 -16.28 -25.44
CA ILE A 90 29.53 -17.08 -24.79
C ILE A 90 30.58 -17.52 -25.82
N ASN A 91 30.17 -18.07 -26.96
CA ASN A 91 31.09 -18.50 -28.01
C ASN A 91 31.95 -17.34 -28.57
N PHE A 92 31.35 -16.15 -28.73
CA PHE A 92 32.08 -14.96 -29.16
C PHE A 92 33.12 -14.51 -28.11
N CYS A 93 32.73 -14.42 -26.84
CA CYS A 93 33.63 -14.08 -25.72
C CYS A 93 34.77 -15.09 -25.61
N MET A 94 34.47 -16.39 -25.67
CA MET A 94 35.49 -17.45 -25.66
C MET A 94 36.44 -17.35 -26.85
N GLY A 95 35.93 -16.95 -28.03
CA GLY A 95 36.74 -16.66 -29.20
C GLY A 95 37.70 -15.49 -29.02
N LEU A 96 37.33 -14.46 -28.24
CA LEU A 96 38.21 -13.34 -27.88
C LEU A 96 39.26 -13.76 -26.84
N VAL A 97 38.85 -14.44 -25.77
CA VAL A 97 39.77 -14.93 -24.73
C VAL A 97 40.84 -15.82 -25.35
N LYS A 98 40.48 -16.70 -26.28
CA LYS A 98 41.41 -17.58 -26.99
C LYS A 98 42.52 -16.83 -27.75
N LYS A 99 42.23 -15.62 -28.23
CA LYS A 99 43.17 -14.81 -29.00
C LYS A 99 44.11 -14.00 -28.11
N GLU A 100 43.63 -13.55 -26.96
CA GLU A 100 44.31 -12.59 -26.08
C GLU A 100 45.00 -13.23 -24.88
N THR A 101 44.88 -14.54 -24.67
CA THR A 101 45.44 -15.24 -23.50
C THR A 101 46.28 -16.45 -23.87
N ASP A 102 47.23 -16.79 -22.98
CA ASP A 102 48.03 -18.00 -23.11
C ASP A 102 47.18 -19.26 -23.04
N LYS A 103 47.65 -20.35 -23.69
CA LYS A 103 46.92 -21.63 -23.79
C LYS A 103 46.46 -22.18 -22.44
N ASN A 104 47.29 -22.06 -21.40
CA ASN A 104 46.95 -22.58 -20.06
C ASN A 104 45.83 -21.76 -19.40
N ILE A 105 45.84 -20.43 -19.59
CA ILE A 105 44.83 -19.52 -19.06
C ILE A 105 43.51 -19.73 -19.82
N TYR A 106 43.57 -19.80 -21.15
CA TYR A 106 42.40 -20.12 -21.98
C TYR A 106 41.79 -21.46 -21.58
N GLN A 107 42.60 -22.51 -21.38
CA GLN A 107 42.09 -23.83 -21.00
C GLN A 107 41.39 -23.78 -19.64
N THR A 108 41.96 -23.06 -18.67
CA THR A 108 41.34 -22.86 -17.34
C THR A 108 39.99 -22.13 -17.44
N ILE A 109 39.92 -21.06 -18.23
CA ILE A 109 38.68 -20.32 -18.47
C ILE A 109 37.66 -21.17 -19.23
N PHE A 110 38.12 -21.96 -20.20
CA PHE A 110 37.28 -22.87 -20.96
C PHE A 110 36.66 -23.95 -20.08
N ASP A 111 37.46 -24.60 -19.24
CA ASP A 111 37.00 -25.63 -18.32
C ASP A 111 35.97 -25.05 -17.34
N LYS A 112 36.26 -23.88 -16.73
CA LYS A 112 35.30 -23.15 -15.88
C LYS A 112 34.04 -22.72 -16.65
N SER A 113 34.15 -22.35 -17.92
CA SER A 113 32.97 -21.98 -18.74
C SER A 113 32.09 -23.18 -19.08
N CYS A 114 32.67 -24.38 -19.21
CA CYS A 114 31.93 -25.62 -19.42
C CYS A 114 31.17 -26.09 -18.18
N GLU A 115 31.53 -25.61 -16.99
CA GLU A 115 30.77 -25.83 -15.76
C GLU A 115 29.45 -25.05 -15.75
N ILE A 116 29.32 -24.01 -16.58
CA ILE A 116 28.10 -23.22 -16.72
C ILE A 116 27.16 -23.90 -17.72
N SER A 117 26.08 -24.48 -17.21
CA SER A 117 25.04 -25.13 -18.00
C SER A 117 24.03 -24.12 -18.56
N ASN A 118 23.44 -24.43 -19.73
CA ASN A 118 22.33 -23.64 -20.26
C ASN A 118 21.18 -23.65 -19.24
N PRO A 119 20.78 -22.49 -18.69
CA PRO A 119 19.83 -22.44 -17.58
C PRO A 119 18.39 -22.72 -18.04
N PHE A 120 18.14 -22.73 -19.36
CA PHE A 120 16.88 -23.16 -19.97
C PHE A 120 16.86 -24.65 -20.31
N SER A 121 17.92 -25.39 -20.03
CA SER A 121 17.96 -26.83 -20.25
C SER A 121 16.81 -27.51 -19.52
N GLY A 122 16.02 -28.30 -20.25
CA GLY A 122 14.82 -28.92 -19.70
C GLY A 122 13.63 -27.97 -19.56
N LEU A 123 13.62 -26.76 -20.13
CA LEU A 123 12.47 -25.82 -20.08
C LEU A 123 11.82 -25.59 -21.46
N ASN A 124 12.09 -26.50 -22.40
CA ASN A 124 11.72 -26.39 -23.82
C ASN A 124 10.23 -26.58 -24.11
N THR A 125 9.46 -27.10 -23.15
CA THR A 125 8.03 -27.35 -23.34
C THR A 125 7.24 -26.81 -22.16
N LYS A 126 5.97 -26.49 -22.41
CA LYS A 126 5.04 -26.07 -21.35
C LYS A 126 5.05 -27.01 -20.14
N TYR A 127 5.01 -28.33 -20.38
CA TYR A 127 4.98 -29.33 -19.32
C TYR A 127 6.22 -29.24 -18.43
N LEU A 128 7.42 -29.17 -19.03
CA LEU A 128 8.64 -29.09 -18.25
C LEU A 128 8.79 -27.74 -17.53
N GLN A 129 8.36 -26.64 -18.14
CA GLN A 129 8.31 -25.35 -17.49
C GLN A 129 7.36 -25.35 -16.28
N ASP A 130 6.17 -25.93 -16.43
CA ASP A 130 5.20 -26.02 -15.33
C ASP A 130 5.74 -26.93 -14.22
N LYS A 131 6.38 -28.07 -14.57
CA LYS A 131 7.05 -28.97 -13.60
C LYS A 131 8.16 -28.25 -12.83
N TYR A 132 9.03 -27.52 -13.53
CA TYR A 132 10.10 -26.73 -12.92
C TYR A 132 9.53 -25.69 -11.94
N LEU A 133 8.49 -24.96 -12.35
CA LEU A 133 7.84 -24.00 -11.45
C LEU A 133 7.19 -24.67 -10.25
N ASP A 134 6.59 -25.84 -10.42
CA ASP A 134 5.99 -26.59 -9.32
C ASP A 134 7.06 -27.14 -8.35
N GLU A 135 8.30 -27.34 -8.79
CA GLU A 135 9.43 -27.74 -7.93
C GLU A 135 10.02 -26.55 -7.17
N VAL A 136 10.11 -25.38 -7.81
CA VAL A 136 10.83 -24.23 -7.24
C VAL A 136 9.93 -23.31 -6.42
N ILE A 137 8.65 -23.19 -6.75
CA ILE A 137 7.69 -22.41 -5.96
C ILE A 137 7.27 -23.24 -4.75
N ARG A 138 7.65 -22.76 -3.56
CA ARG A 138 7.36 -23.41 -2.28
C ARG A 138 5.87 -23.34 -1.93
N LEU A 139 5.28 -22.16 -2.01
CA LEU A 139 3.88 -21.94 -1.67
C LEU A 139 2.96 -22.50 -2.75
N LYS A 140 1.95 -23.30 -2.37
CA LYS A 140 1.00 -23.88 -3.33
C LYS A 140 -0.44 -23.67 -2.89
N PRO A 141 -1.29 -23.09 -3.73
CA PRO A 141 -2.72 -23.09 -3.48
C PRO A 141 -3.24 -24.53 -3.47
N VAL A 142 -4.18 -24.82 -2.56
CA VAL A 142 -4.88 -26.10 -2.47
C VAL A 142 -6.36 -25.92 -2.76
N GLU A 143 -6.95 -26.94 -3.41
CA GLU A 143 -8.39 -27.00 -3.67
C GLU A 143 -9.04 -27.65 -2.45
N VAL A 144 -9.86 -26.88 -1.73
CA VAL A 144 -10.56 -27.37 -0.55
C VAL A 144 -12.01 -27.67 -0.91
N SER A 145 -12.44 -28.89 -0.60
CA SER A 145 -13.79 -29.38 -0.86
C SER A 145 -14.79 -28.79 0.13
N LEU A 146 -15.89 -28.22 -0.39
CA LEU A 146 -17.04 -27.77 0.40
C LEU A 146 -18.16 -28.81 0.42
N GLY A 147 -18.22 -29.63 -0.64
CA GLY A 147 -19.30 -30.59 -0.86
C GLY A 147 -19.43 -30.94 -2.34
N LYS A 148 -20.61 -31.42 -2.72
CA LYS A 148 -20.91 -31.83 -4.09
C LYS A 148 -22.23 -31.26 -4.56
N SER A 149 -22.27 -30.79 -5.80
CA SER A 149 -23.49 -30.34 -6.48
C SER A 149 -23.70 -31.05 -7.82
N PHE A 150 -24.96 -31.21 -8.21
CA PHE A 150 -25.31 -31.74 -9.52
C PHE A 150 -25.41 -30.62 -10.55
N ARG A 151 -24.63 -30.72 -11.64
CA ARG A 151 -24.61 -29.72 -12.71
C ARG A 151 -24.88 -30.36 -14.07
N TYR A 152 -25.68 -29.70 -14.90
CA TYR A 152 -25.90 -30.14 -16.27
C TYR A 152 -24.69 -29.83 -17.16
N LYS A 153 -24.08 -30.86 -17.73
CA LYS A 153 -23.04 -30.74 -18.76
C LYS A 153 -23.65 -31.03 -20.13
N ARG A 154 -23.39 -30.14 -21.10
CA ARG A 154 -23.81 -30.35 -22.48
C ARG A 154 -22.75 -31.19 -23.21
N LYS A 155 -23.14 -32.35 -23.72
CA LYS A 155 -22.30 -33.18 -24.61
C LYS A 155 -22.17 -32.52 -25.98
N ARG A 156 -21.19 -32.98 -26.79
CA ARG A 156 -20.97 -32.51 -28.17
C ARG A 156 -22.19 -32.70 -29.09
N ASN A 157 -23.02 -33.71 -28.82
CA ASN A 157 -24.29 -33.97 -29.53
C ASN A 157 -25.46 -33.08 -29.05
N GLY A 158 -25.23 -32.15 -28.11
CA GLY A 158 -26.25 -31.22 -27.59
C GLY A 158 -27.04 -31.75 -26.39
N GLU A 159 -26.92 -33.03 -26.05
CA GLU A 159 -27.59 -33.69 -24.92
C GLU A 159 -27.09 -33.11 -23.58
N LYS A 160 -27.99 -32.89 -22.62
CA LYS A 160 -27.65 -32.46 -21.25
C LYS A 160 -27.60 -33.68 -20.34
N ILE A 161 -26.44 -33.97 -19.78
CA ILE A 161 -26.29 -34.98 -18.73
C ILE A 161 -26.15 -34.28 -17.37
N LEU A 162 -26.81 -34.83 -16.35
CA LEU A 162 -26.57 -34.41 -14.98
C LEU A 162 -25.28 -35.06 -14.49
N GLN A 163 -24.33 -34.27 -14.04
CA GLN A 163 -23.05 -34.74 -13.53
C GLN A 163 -22.85 -34.22 -12.11
N GLU A 164 -22.50 -35.10 -11.19
CA GLU A 164 -22.01 -34.71 -9.86
C GLU A 164 -20.64 -34.02 -10.02
N LYS A 165 -20.50 -32.82 -9.47
CA LYS A 165 -19.27 -32.04 -9.47
C LYS A 165 -18.94 -31.65 -8.04
N GLU A 166 -17.67 -31.76 -7.69
CA GLU A 166 -17.15 -31.25 -6.43
C GLU A 166 -17.15 -29.71 -6.45
N ASP A 167 -17.69 -29.12 -5.39
CA ASP A 167 -17.64 -27.68 -5.16
C ASP A 167 -16.42 -27.38 -4.31
N THR A 168 -15.48 -26.64 -4.90
CA THR A 168 -14.20 -26.32 -4.26
C THR A 168 -13.97 -24.81 -4.20
N PHE A 169 -13.10 -24.41 -3.28
CA PHE A 169 -12.49 -23.08 -3.25
C PHE A 169 -10.97 -23.21 -3.20
N ALA A 170 -10.27 -22.09 -3.45
CA ALA A 170 -8.83 -22.05 -3.38
C ALA A 170 -8.39 -21.50 -2.03
N TYR A 171 -7.49 -22.22 -1.36
CA TYR A 171 -6.87 -21.81 -0.10
C TYR A 171 -5.35 -21.74 -0.27
N ILE A 172 -4.71 -20.78 0.38
CA ILE A 172 -3.26 -20.65 0.47
C ILE A 172 -2.93 -20.57 1.96
N SER A 173 -2.10 -21.48 2.45
CA SER A 173 -1.76 -21.57 3.87
C SER A 173 -1.10 -20.29 4.37
N VAL A 174 -1.64 -19.73 5.46
CA VAL A 174 -1.06 -18.58 6.15
C VAL A 174 0.24 -19.00 6.83
N LEU A 175 0.28 -20.18 7.45
CA LEU A 175 1.50 -20.70 8.09
C LEU A 175 2.63 -20.96 7.07
N GLU A 176 2.35 -21.57 5.92
CA GLU A 176 3.37 -21.75 4.88
C GLU A 176 3.83 -20.39 4.31
N THR A 177 2.90 -19.43 4.15
CA THR A 177 3.26 -18.08 3.71
C THR A 177 4.14 -17.37 4.75
N LEU A 178 3.87 -17.55 6.05
CA LEU A 178 4.75 -17.04 7.13
C LEU A 178 6.13 -17.71 7.08
N ALA A 179 6.20 -19.03 6.90
CA ALA A 179 7.46 -19.75 6.77
C ALA A 179 8.29 -19.26 5.57
N GLU A 180 7.65 -19.03 4.42
CA GLU A 180 8.30 -18.43 3.24
C GLU A 180 8.83 -17.02 3.56
N MET A 181 8.03 -16.18 4.20
CA MET A 181 8.45 -14.82 4.58
C MET A 181 9.61 -14.82 5.58
N LEU A 182 9.59 -15.71 6.57
CA LEU A 182 10.65 -15.84 7.59
C LEU A 182 11.93 -16.47 7.03
N SER A 183 11.87 -17.13 5.87
CA SER A 183 13.07 -17.62 5.18
C SER A 183 13.91 -16.50 4.57
N HIS A 184 13.37 -15.28 4.46
CA HIS A 184 14.12 -14.09 4.11
C HIS A 184 14.66 -13.37 5.34
N ASP A 185 15.99 -13.35 5.49
CA ASP A 185 16.71 -12.78 6.63
C ASP A 185 16.24 -11.38 7.04
N ASP A 186 16.11 -10.46 6.10
CA ASP A 186 15.73 -9.08 6.42
C ASP A 186 14.24 -8.94 6.78
N ILE A 187 13.39 -9.81 6.24
CA ILE A 187 11.98 -9.90 6.63
C ILE A 187 11.86 -10.50 8.04
N ALA A 188 12.60 -11.58 8.33
CA ALA A 188 12.65 -12.16 9.66
C ALA A 188 13.15 -11.14 10.70
N LYS A 189 14.23 -10.40 10.40
CA LYS A 189 14.73 -9.31 11.27
C LYS A 189 13.67 -8.25 11.56
N LEU A 190 12.76 -7.95 10.63
CA LEU A 190 11.68 -6.99 10.86
C LEU A 190 10.54 -7.57 11.68
N LEU A 191 10.13 -8.80 11.37
CA LEU A 191 8.95 -9.43 11.97
C LEU A 191 9.19 -9.95 13.38
N LEU A 192 10.41 -10.39 13.68
CA LEU A 192 10.78 -10.96 14.98
C LEU A 192 11.25 -9.91 15.98
N LYS A 193 11.37 -8.64 15.57
CA LYS A 193 11.67 -7.54 16.50
C LYS A 193 10.58 -7.47 17.57
N PRO A 194 10.95 -7.41 18.86
CA PRO A 194 9.99 -7.13 19.91
C PRO A 194 9.23 -5.84 19.59
N VAL A 195 7.93 -5.83 19.85
CA VAL A 195 7.15 -4.60 19.78
C VAL A 195 7.59 -3.71 20.92
N VAL A 196 8.51 -2.80 20.64
CA VAL A 196 8.88 -1.76 21.60
C VAL A 196 7.83 -0.67 21.47
N LYS A 197 6.96 -0.52 22.48
CA LYS A 197 6.15 0.70 22.64
C LYS A 197 7.11 1.88 22.80
N LYS A 198 7.37 2.58 21.70
CA LYS A 198 8.16 3.82 21.68
C LYS A 198 7.26 4.98 21.30
N THR A 199 6.24 5.26 22.11
CA THR A 199 5.42 6.44 21.87
C THR A 199 5.34 7.27 23.14
N ALA A 200 5.38 8.59 22.96
CA ALA A 200 4.97 9.52 24.00
C ALA A 200 3.51 9.20 24.39
N GLU A 201 3.20 9.35 25.67
CA GLU A 201 1.85 9.12 26.18
C GLU A 201 0.83 9.98 25.40
N GLY A 202 -0.26 9.35 24.94
CA GLY A 202 -1.31 10.00 24.17
C GLY A 202 -1.01 10.24 22.68
N VAL A 203 0.05 9.66 22.10
CA VAL A 203 0.36 9.74 20.66
C VAL A 203 0.30 8.37 19.98
N TYR A 204 -0.35 8.32 18.83
CA TYR A 204 -0.59 7.11 18.05
C TYR A 204 -0.01 7.23 16.64
N TYR A 205 0.88 6.30 16.26
CA TYR A 205 1.47 6.20 14.92
C TYR A 205 0.89 5.03 14.13
N ASP A 206 0.49 3.97 14.82
CA ASP A 206 -0.08 2.76 14.24
C ASP A 206 -1.11 2.06 15.14
N VAL A 207 -1.69 0.96 14.63
CA VAL A 207 -2.68 0.12 15.31
C VAL A 207 -2.21 -0.46 16.62
N GLN A 208 -0.91 -0.70 16.73
CA GLN A 208 -0.29 -1.25 17.93
C GLN A 208 -0.27 -0.26 19.09
N ASP A 209 -0.39 1.04 18.81
CA ASP A 209 -0.38 2.09 19.83
C ASP A 209 -1.77 2.28 20.46
N GLY A 210 -2.82 1.76 19.82
CA GLY A 210 -4.19 1.88 20.29
C GLY A 210 -4.48 1.09 21.58
N GLY A 211 -5.46 1.57 22.35
CA GLY A 211 -5.83 1.00 23.65
C GLY A 211 -6.29 -0.47 23.62
N PHE A 212 -6.69 -0.99 22.46
CA PHE A 212 -7.12 -2.39 22.33
C PHE A 212 -5.96 -3.37 22.53
N LEU A 213 -4.76 -3.04 22.02
CA LEU A 213 -3.57 -3.87 22.15
C LEU A 213 -2.77 -3.56 23.42
N ALA A 214 -2.92 -2.35 23.96
CA ALA A 214 -2.23 -1.93 25.18
C ALA A 214 -2.54 -2.80 26.42
N ASN A 215 -3.71 -3.46 26.44
CA ASN A 215 -4.24 -4.20 27.60
C ASN A 215 -4.19 -5.73 27.48
N LYS A 216 -3.57 -6.30 26.43
CA LYS A 216 -3.62 -7.76 26.17
C LYS A 216 -2.24 -8.39 25.94
N GLU A 217 -1.28 -8.05 26.81
CA GLU A 217 -0.02 -8.76 27.05
C GLU A 217 0.55 -9.56 25.85
N ALA A 218 1.46 -8.92 25.10
CA ALA A 218 2.45 -9.65 24.31
C ALA A 218 3.71 -9.98 25.13
N GLU A 219 3.66 -9.81 26.46
CA GLU A 219 4.81 -9.97 27.36
C GLU A 219 4.92 -11.35 28.00
N GLN A 220 3.97 -12.26 27.78
CA GLN A 220 4.09 -13.61 28.30
C GLN A 220 4.94 -14.45 27.34
N ASN A 221 6.23 -14.57 27.67
CA ASN A 221 7.20 -15.61 27.25
C ASN A 221 8.31 -15.23 26.25
N ASN A 222 8.57 -13.95 25.97
CA ASN A 222 9.74 -13.53 25.16
C ASN A 222 9.81 -14.14 23.74
N HIS A 223 8.68 -14.65 23.23
CA HIS A 223 8.57 -15.25 21.90
C HIS A 223 8.08 -14.23 20.85
N PRO A 224 8.50 -14.35 19.58
CA PRO A 224 7.96 -13.54 18.50
C PRO A 224 6.44 -13.70 18.36
N TYR A 225 5.73 -12.59 18.15
CA TYR A 225 4.28 -12.55 18.09
C TYR A 225 3.77 -11.82 16.84
N PHE A 226 2.91 -12.47 16.04
CA PHE A 226 2.34 -11.93 14.82
C PHE A 226 0.95 -11.32 15.04
N TYR A 227 0.81 -10.06 14.64
CA TYR A 227 -0.44 -9.30 14.72
C TYR A 227 -1.10 -9.27 13.34
N ILE A 228 -2.13 -10.09 13.14
CA ILE A 228 -2.73 -10.31 11.82
C ILE A 228 -3.92 -9.39 11.61
N LEU A 229 -3.93 -8.64 10.52
CA LEU A 229 -5.10 -7.89 10.04
C LEU A 229 -5.66 -8.62 8.81
N VAL A 230 -6.95 -8.96 8.86
CA VAL A 230 -7.68 -9.66 7.80
C VAL A 230 -8.55 -8.67 7.03
N PHE A 231 -8.72 -8.88 5.73
CA PHE A 231 -9.66 -8.14 4.90
C PHE A 231 -10.48 -9.10 4.03
N GLN A 232 -11.74 -8.75 3.79
CA GLN A 232 -12.61 -9.47 2.87
C GLN A 232 -13.42 -8.51 1.99
N ASP A 233 -13.55 -8.85 0.71
CA ASP A 233 -14.44 -8.15 -0.22
C ASP A 233 -14.94 -9.08 -1.34
N GLY A 234 -16.06 -8.69 -1.95
CA GLY A 234 -16.64 -9.28 -3.15
C GLY A 234 -16.10 -8.63 -4.43
N LEU A 235 -15.60 -9.45 -5.35
CA LEU A 235 -14.95 -9.04 -6.58
C LEU A 235 -15.66 -9.63 -7.81
N GLU A 236 -16.32 -8.76 -8.58
CA GLU A 236 -16.84 -9.12 -9.90
C GLU A 236 -15.69 -9.15 -10.93
N MET A 237 -15.40 -10.33 -11.47
CA MET A 237 -14.28 -10.55 -12.39
C MET A 237 -14.61 -10.24 -13.86
N CYS A 238 -15.89 -10.19 -14.22
CA CYS A 238 -16.36 -9.92 -15.57
C CYS A 238 -16.82 -8.46 -15.73
N ASN A 239 -16.94 -8.01 -16.98
CA ASN A 239 -17.53 -6.69 -17.25
C ASN A 239 -18.96 -6.65 -16.66
N PRO A 240 -19.24 -5.74 -15.71
CA PRO A 240 -20.54 -5.65 -15.05
C PRO A 240 -21.71 -5.29 -15.99
N LEU A 241 -21.43 -4.93 -17.25
CA LEU A 241 -22.43 -4.65 -18.29
C LEU A 241 -22.61 -5.77 -19.32
N GLY A 242 -21.84 -6.88 -19.23
CA GLY A 242 -21.89 -7.97 -20.22
C GLY A 242 -22.86 -9.10 -19.87
N ASN A 243 -23.17 -9.95 -20.86
CA ASN A 243 -24.07 -11.14 -20.72
C ASN A 243 -23.59 -12.21 -19.70
N ARG A 244 -22.45 -12.03 -19.05
CA ARG A 244 -21.88 -12.91 -18.02
C ARG A 244 -21.85 -12.27 -16.61
N LYS A 245 -22.48 -11.10 -16.44
CA LYS A 245 -22.61 -10.38 -15.17
C LYS A 245 -23.07 -11.32 -14.04
N GLY A 246 -22.39 -11.27 -12.90
CA GLY A 246 -22.77 -11.99 -11.68
C GLY A 246 -22.43 -13.48 -11.65
N LYS A 247 -22.03 -14.09 -12.78
CA LYS A 247 -21.65 -15.52 -12.83
C LYS A 247 -20.27 -15.80 -12.24
N HIS A 248 -19.39 -14.81 -12.27
CA HIS A 248 -17.98 -14.94 -11.85
C HIS A 248 -17.65 -13.92 -10.76
N ASN A 249 -18.56 -13.78 -9.80
CA ASN A 249 -18.34 -13.00 -8.60
C ASN A 249 -17.61 -13.86 -7.56
N LEU A 250 -16.46 -13.39 -7.10
CA LEU A 250 -15.63 -14.09 -6.12
C LEU A 250 -15.68 -13.33 -4.80
N VAL A 251 -15.62 -14.04 -3.68
CA VAL A 251 -15.21 -13.43 -2.42
C VAL A 251 -13.75 -13.77 -2.19
N LYS A 252 -12.95 -12.74 -1.90
CA LYS A 252 -11.52 -12.88 -1.63
C LYS A 252 -11.22 -12.49 -0.21
N PHE A 253 -10.26 -13.19 0.38
CA PHE A 253 -9.77 -12.92 1.71
C PHE A 253 -8.27 -12.65 1.65
N TYR A 254 -7.88 -11.52 2.23
CA TYR A 254 -6.50 -11.06 2.35
C TYR A 254 -6.09 -10.94 3.80
N TRP A 255 -4.78 -10.89 4.03
CA TRP A 255 -4.21 -10.59 5.32
C TRP A 255 -2.90 -9.80 5.17
N THR A 256 -2.52 -9.10 6.24
CA THR A 256 -1.21 -8.44 6.39
C THR A 256 -0.79 -8.47 7.86
N LEU A 257 0.50 -8.27 8.12
CA LEU A 257 1.07 -8.23 9.47
C LEU A 257 1.21 -6.78 9.93
N LEU A 258 0.58 -6.44 11.05
CA LEU A 258 0.76 -5.15 11.71
C LEU A 258 2.19 -4.95 12.23
N ASN A 259 2.96 -6.05 12.39
CA ASN A 259 4.39 -6.03 12.71
C ASN A 259 5.22 -5.17 11.73
N PHE A 260 4.79 -5.06 10.47
CA PHE A 260 5.48 -4.19 9.53
C PHE A 260 5.19 -2.72 9.84
N PRO A 261 6.22 -1.84 9.83
CA PRO A 261 6.01 -0.40 9.87
C PRO A 261 4.99 0.03 8.82
N PRO A 262 4.11 1.01 9.10
CA PRO A 262 3.04 1.42 8.18
C PRO A 262 3.48 1.64 6.74
N ARG A 263 4.67 2.22 6.55
CA ARG A 263 5.27 2.48 5.23
C ARG A 263 5.44 1.19 4.41
N LEU A 264 6.00 0.14 5.03
CA LEU A 264 6.19 -1.17 4.38
C LEU A 264 4.87 -1.91 4.23
N ARG A 265 4.01 -1.88 5.26
CA ARG A 265 2.68 -2.50 5.27
C ARG A 265 1.76 -1.97 4.17
N SER A 266 1.96 -0.72 3.74
CA SER A 266 1.18 -0.11 2.65
C SER A 266 1.51 -0.67 1.26
N LYS A 267 2.65 -1.35 1.07
CA LYS A 267 3.02 -1.95 -0.22
C LYS A 267 2.11 -3.13 -0.54
N LEU A 268 1.75 -3.30 -1.82
CA LEU A 268 0.90 -4.43 -2.23
C LEU A 268 1.55 -5.80 -1.97
N SER A 269 2.89 -5.86 -1.99
CA SER A 269 3.68 -7.05 -1.64
C SER A 269 3.58 -7.45 -0.17
N ALA A 270 3.12 -6.55 0.72
CA ALA A 270 2.87 -6.84 2.13
C ALA A 270 1.45 -7.38 2.40
N ILE A 271 0.58 -7.42 1.37
CA ILE A 271 -0.79 -7.94 1.46
C ILE A 271 -0.84 -9.29 0.78
N ARG A 272 -1.27 -10.32 1.51
CA ARG A 272 -1.28 -11.71 1.06
C ARG A 272 -2.71 -12.22 0.92
N MET A 273 -3.00 -13.00 -0.13
CA MET A 273 -4.28 -13.70 -0.27
C MET A 273 -4.20 -15.08 0.39
N PHE A 274 -5.18 -15.43 1.21
CA PHE A 274 -5.28 -16.79 1.79
C PHE A 274 -6.49 -17.57 1.28
N SER A 275 -7.53 -16.91 0.75
CA SER A 275 -8.70 -17.62 0.21
C SER A 275 -9.36 -16.90 -0.95
N SER A 276 -9.88 -17.68 -1.89
CA SER A 276 -10.73 -17.23 -2.99
C SER A 276 -11.85 -18.24 -3.19
N VAL A 277 -13.10 -17.78 -3.14
CA VAL A 277 -14.29 -18.62 -3.30
C VAL A 277 -15.31 -17.94 -4.21
N ASN A 278 -16.18 -18.71 -4.88
CA ASN A 278 -17.30 -18.12 -5.62
C ASN A 278 -18.38 -17.61 -4.64
N LYS A 279 -18.94 -16.42 -4.87
CA LYS A 279 -19.97 -15.83 -4.00
C LYS A 279 -21.20 -16.74 -3.83
N THR A 280 -21.59 -17.50 -4.86
CA THR A 280 -22.71 -18.46 -4.76
C THR A 280 -22.38 -19.61 -3.82
N LEU A 281 -21.17 -20.15 -3.91
CA LEU A 281 -20.71 -21.23 -3.03
C LEU A 281 -20.58 -20.74 -1.58
N LEU A 282 -20.04 -19.54 -1.37
CA LEU A 282 -19.99 -18.96 -0.02
C LEU A 282 -21.40 -18.78 0.57
N SER A 283 -22.38 -18.40 -0.25
CA SER A 283 -23.77 -18.23 0.20
C SER A 283 -24.45 -19.57 0.52
N GLU A 284 -24.06 -20.64 -0.16
CA GLU A 284 -24.60 -21.99 0.01
C GLU A 284 -23.99 -22.72 1.21
N TYR A 285 -22.66 -22.67 1.34
CA TYR A 285 -21.90 -23.44 2.35
C TYR A 285 -21.55 -22.62 3.60
N GLY A 286 -21.61 -21.29 3.55
CA GLY A 286 -21.32 -20.40 4.67
C GLY A 286 -19.85 -20.09 4.92
N PHE A 287 -19.58 -19.10 5.77
CA PHE A 287 -18.21 -18.69 6.14
C PHE A 287 -17.49 -19.75 6.96
N ASP A 288 -18.18 -20.48 7.83
CA ASP A 288 -17.60 -21.53 8.67
C ASP A 288 -16.86 -22.58 7.82
N ALA A 289 -17.46 -23.04 6.73
CA ALA A 289 -16.85 -24.03 5.84
C ALA A 289 -15.63 -23.47 5.08
N VAL A 290 -15.74 -22.24 4.57
CA VAL A 290 -14.68 -21.61 3.77
C VAL A 290 -13.48 -21.16 4.62
N LEU A 291 -13.73 -20.70 5.85
CA LEU A 291 -12.70 -20.20 6.76
C LEU A 291 -12.15 -21.27 7.70
N LYS A 292 -12.68 -22.50 7.67
CA LYS A 292 -12.18 -23.60 8.51
C LYS A 292 -10.66 -23.79 8.44
N PRO A 293 -10.02 -23.90 7.25
CA PRO A 293 -8.56 -24.06 7.19
C PRO A 293 -7.81 -22.90 7.84
N PHE A 294 -8.27 -21.67 7.61
CA PHE A 294 -7.71 -20.48 8.23
C PHE A 294 -7.83 -20.52 9.76
N PHE A 295 -8.97 -20.91 10.31
CA PHE A 295 -9.15 -20.97 11.76
C PHE A 295 -8.32 -22.08 12.41
N ASP A 296 -8.18 -23.23 11.76
CA ASP A 296 -7.32 -24.30 12.25
C ASP A 296 -5.86 -23.81 12.34
N GLU A 297 -5.39 -23.07 11.33
CA GLU A 297 -4.06 -22.46 11.34
C GLU A 297 -3.90 -21.34 12.37
N MET A 298 -4.91 -20.47 12.56
CA MET A 298 -4.86 -19.40 13.56
C MET A 298 -4.88 -19.94 14.99
N LYS A 299 -5.59 -21.05 15.24
CA LYS A 299 -5.54 -21.74 16.54
C LYS A 299 -4.16 -22.34 16.80
N ALA A 300 -3.58 -23.01 15.80
CA ALA A 300 -2.21 -23.51 15.90
C ALA A 300 -1.22 -22.38 16.19
N LEU A 301 -1.35 -21.25 15.50
CA LEU A 301 -0.49 -20.08 15.71
C LEU A 301 -0.66 -19.46 17.11
N LEU A 302 -1.85 -19.53 17.68
CA LEU A 302 -2.09 -19.08 19.06
C LEU A 302 -1.49 -20.03 20.10
N ASP A 303 -1.51 -21.34 19.85
CA ASP A 303 -0.87 -22.36 20.71
C ASP A 303 0.66 -22.39 20.54
N GLY A 304 1.15 -21.78 19.46
CA GLY A 304 2.54 -21.60 19.10
C GLY A 304 3.01 -22.59 18.04
N VAL A 305 3.57 -22.08 16.95
CA VAL A 305 4.10 -22.86 15.81
C VAL A 305 5.61 -22.71 15.74
N GLU A 306 6.32 -23.81 15.49
CA GLU A 306 7.76 -23.78 15.23
C GLU A 306 8.04 -23.48 13.76
N PHE A 307 8.81 -22.42 13.52
CA PHE A 307 9.32 -22.06 12.20
C PHE A 307 10.82 -22.29 12.15
N ILE A 308 11.35 -22.77 11.02
CA ILE A 308 12.80 -22.87 10.81
C ILE A 308 13.30 -21.52 10.30
N ILE A 309 14.06 -20.81 11.13
CA ILE A 309 14.60 -19.47 10.84
C ILE A 309 16.11 -19.56 10.92
N LYS A 310 16.80 -19.32 9.81
CA LYS A 310 18.27 -19.49 9.70
C LYS A 310 18.77 -20.88 10.12
N GLY A 311 17.97 -21.91 9.85
CA GLY A 311 18.27 -23.30 10.23
C GLY A 311 17.85 -23.67 11.66
N GLU A 312 17.44 -22.71 12.48
CA GLU A 312 17.08 -22.93 13.88
C GLU A 312 15.56 -22.96 14.10
N PRO A 313 15.04 -23.91 14.91
CA PRO A 313 13.62 -23.92 15.27
C PRO A 313 13.30 -22.76 16.21
N THR A 314 12.43 -21.86 15.77
CA THR A 314 11.93 -20.72 16.55
C THR A 314 10.42 -20.85 16.75
N LYS A 315 10.00 -20.95 18.02
CA LYS A 315 8.57 -20.96 18.36
C LYS A 315 8.01 -19.54 18.30
N CYS A 316 6.99 -19.35 17.46
CA CYS A 316 6.31 -18.08 17.23
C CYS A 316 4.81 -18.20 17.51
N PHE A 317 4.21 -17.09 17.94
CA PHE A 317 2.80 -16.98 18.28
C PHE A 317 2.10 -15.94 17.41
N GLY A 318 0.78 -15.86 17.46
CA GLY A 318 0.06 -14.82 16.73
C GLY A 318 -1.45 -14.88 16.88
N ARG A 319 -2.12 -13.77 16.57
CA ARG A 319 -3.60 -13.70 16.55
C ARG A 319 -4.12 -12.67 15.55
N VAL A 320 -5.40 -12.79 15.22
CA VAL A 320 -6.13 -11.80 14.42
C VAL A 320 -6.52 -10.60 15.29
N ILE A 321 -6.11 -9.40 14.88
CA ILE A 321 -6.38 -8.14 15.58
C ILE A 321 -7.60 -7.44 15.01
N LEU A 322 -7.71 -7.36 13.68
CA LEU A 322 -8.79 -6.64 13.01
C LEU A 322 -9.28 -7.44 11.80
N CYS A 323 -10.57 -7.33 11.51
CA CYS A 323 -11.15 -7.76 10.25
C CYS A 323 -11.81 -6.57 9.54
N LEU A 324 -11.26 -6.22 8.38
CA LEU A 324 -11.66 -5.11 7.54
C LEU A 324 -12.52 -5.58 6.37
N GLY A 325 -13.23 -4.64 5.78
CA GLY A 325 -14.06 -4.83 4.60
C GLY A 325 -14.97 -3.63 4.42
N ASP A 326 -15.69 -3.62 3.31
CA ASP A 326 -16.80 -2.68 3.14
C ASP A 326 -17.91 -2.97 4.18
N THR A 327 -18.87 -2.07 4.33
CA THR A 327 -19.93 -2.24 5.34
C THR A 327 -20.75 -3.50 5.12
N GLU A 328 -21.06 -3.84 3.86
CA GLU A 328 -21.86 -5.03 3.55
C GLU A 328 -21.08 -6.30 3.87
N GLY A 329 -19.83 -6.40 3.40
CA GLY A 329 -18.93 -7.51 3.66
C GLY A 329 -18.68 -7.70 5.15
N GLN A 330 -18.38 -6.62 5.88
CA GLN A 330 -18.22 -6.69 7.33
C GLN A 330 -19.49 -7.18 8.02
N HIS A 331 -20.69 -6.68 7.68
CA HIS A 331 -21.94 -7.20 8.26
C HIS A 331 -22.11 -8.68 7.98
N GLN A 332 -21.80 -9.10 6.76
CA GLN A 332 -21.89 -10.49 6.35
C GLN A 332 -20.99 -11.39 7.21
N ILE A 333 -19.67 -11.15 7.22
CA ILE A 333 -18.74 -12.03 7.94
C ILE A 333 -18.92 -11.98 9.47
N SER A 334 -19.30 -10.82 10.03
CA SER A 334 -19.57 -10.65 11.45
C SER A 334 -20.97 -11.12 11.89
N GLY A 335 -21.81 -11.58 10.95
CA GLY A 335 -23.13 -12.13 11.25
C GLY A 335 -24.19 -11.08 11.59
N PHE A 336 -23.89 -9.78 11.41
CA PHE A 336 -24.86 -8.70 11.51
C PHE A 336 -25.74 -8.60 10.26
N LYS A 337 -26.82 -7.81 10.34
CA LYS A 337 -27.81 -7.71 9.26
C LYS A 337 -27.26 -6.97 8.04
N VAL A 338 -27.09 -7.69 6.93
CA VAL A 338 -26.82 -7.12 5.60
C VAL A 338 -28.09 -6.41 5.08
N GLY A 339 -27.93 -5.31 4.34
CA GLY A 339 -29.06 -4.53 3.82
C GLY A 339 -29.73 -3.70 4.91
N VAL A 340 -28.96 -2.78 5.52
CA VAL A 340 -29.34 -1.99 6.70
C VAL A 340 -30.68 -1.27 6.61
N GLY A 341 -31.22 -1.02 5.41
CA GLY A 341 -32.52 -0.37 5.21
C GLY A 341 -33.69 -1.04 5.95
N PHE A 342 -33.64 -2.34 6.19
CA PHE A 342 -34.71 -3.12 6.82
C PHE A 342 -34.41 -3.53 8.28
N SER A 343 -33.28 -3.12 8.83
CA SER A 343 -32.89 -3.43 10.21
C SER A 343 -33.29 -2.28 11.13
N LEU A 344 -33.92 -2.59 12.27
CA LEU A 344 -34.16 -1.59 13.32
C LEU A 344 -32.83 -1.06 13.86
N ARG A 345 -31.87 -1.95 14.11
CA ARG A 345 -30.54 -1.62 14.61
C ARG A 345 -29.50 -1.85 13.53
N LYS A 346 -28.87 -0.78 13.07
CA LYS A 346 -27.99 -0.81 11.89
C LYS A 346 -26.51 -0.92 12.26
N CYS A 347 -26.13 -0.48 13.45
CA CYS A 347 -24.74 -0.46 13.90
C CYS A 347 -24.30 -1.82 14.47
N ARG A 348 -23.02 -2.14 14.22
CA ARG A 348 -22.32 -3.31 14.79
C ARG A 348 -21.72 -3.04 16.18
N PHE A 349 -21.63 -1.77 16.56
CA PHE A 349 -20.98 -1.32 17.79
C PHE A 349 -21.96 -0.84 18.86
N CYS A 350 -23.12 -0.31 18.47
CA CYS A 350 -24.13 0.17 19.42
C CYS A 350 -25.54 -0.33 19.09
N PHE A 351 -26.47 -0.03 19.99
CA PHE A 351 -27.88 -0.40 19.89
C PHE A 351 -28.77 0.68 19.26
N ALA A 352 -28.19 1.72 18.64
CA ALA A 352 -28.93 2.79 17.98
C ALA A 352 -29.94 2.24 16.96
N THR A 353 -31.17 2.76 17.05
CA THR A 353 -32.28 2.47 16.17
C THR A 353 -32.24 3.33 14.91
N VAL A 354 -33.14 3.07 13.95
CA VAL A 354 -33.30 3.90 12.75
C VAL A 354 -33.71 5.33 13.10
N GLU A 355 -34.50 5.51 14.15
CA GLU A 355 -34.93 6.82 14.63
C GLU A 355 -33.78 7.56 15.30
N ASP A 356 -33.00 6.85 16.14
CA ASP A 356 -31.79 7.39 16.77
C ASP A 356 -30.79 7.93 15.74
N VAL A 357 -30.49 7.13 14.72
CA VAL A 357 -29.55 7.49 13.63
C VAL A 357 -29.99 8.74 12.85
N ARG A 358 -31.29 9.10 12.91
CA ARG A 358 -31.84 10.25 12.19
C ARG A 358 -31.89 11.54 13.02
N GLY A 359 -31.83 11.45 14.35
CA GLY A 359 -32.14 12.59 15.21
C GLY A 359 -31.32 12.71 16.48
N ASN A 360 -30.41 11.78 16.76
CA ASN A 360 -29.55 11.83 17.94
C ASN A 360 -28.07 11.81 17.51
N LEU A 361 -27.35 12.83 17.94
CA LEU A 361 -25.95 13.09 17.61
C LEU A 361 -25.01 12.74 18.78
N ASP A 362 -25.57 12.54 19.97
CA ASP A 362 -24.81 12.17 21.15
C ASP A 362 -24.46 10.68 21.09
N ARG A 363 -23.19 10.40 20.75
CA ARG A 363 -22.66 9.03 20.70
C ARG A 363 -22.80 8.32 22.05
N ASP A 364 -22.60 9.03 23.17
CA ASP A 364 -22.65 8.44 24.51
C ASP A 364 -24.06 8.11 24.99
N SER A 365 -25.08 8.65 24.32
CA SER A 365 -26.47 8.23 24.52
C SER A 365 -26.74 6.81 24.03
N PHE A 366 -25.90 6.26 23.14
CA PHE A 366 -26.10 4.93 22.58
C PHE A 366 -25.43 3.86 23.43
N ARG A 367 -26.25 2.94 23.95
CA ARG A 367 -25.71 1.76 24.61
C ARG A 367 -24.88 0.93 23.63
N GLU A 368 -23.65 0.65 24.00
CA GLU A 368 -22.76 -0.22 23.24
C GLU A 368 -23.19 -1.69 23.25
N ARG A 369 -22.81 -2.38 22.18
CA ARG A 369 -22.84 -3.84 22.12
C ARG A 369 -21.60 -4.38 22.83
N ASN A 370 -21.79 -5.50 23.51
CA ASN A 370 -20.70 -6.29 24.07
C ASN A 370 -20.91 -7.77 23.75
N LEU A 371 -19.81 -8.52 23.73
CA LEU A 371 -19.81 -9.94 23.38
C LEU A 371 -20.83 -10.74 24.18
N THR A 372 -20.90 -10.56 25.50
CA THR A 372 -21.84 -11.30 26.36
C THR A 372 -23.30 -11.12 25.94
N SER A 373 -23.71 -9.88 25.68
CA SER A 373 -25.07 -9.57 25.21
C SER A 373 -25.32 -10.09 23.79
N HIS A 374 -24.31 -10.02 22.93
CA HIS A 374 -24.38 -10.49 21.55
C HIS A 374 -24.57 -12.02 21.49
N LEU A 375 -23.84 -12.78 22.30
CA LEU A 375 -24.00 -14.24 22.37
C LEU A 375 -25.39 -14.66 22.83
N ARG A 376 -25.97 -13.96 23.82
CA ARG A 376 -27.36 -14.20 24.25
C ARG A 376 -28.36 -13.93 23.14
N GLN A 377 -28.14 -12.86 22.36
CA GLN A 377 -28.98 -12.51 21.21
C GLN A 377 -28.90 -13.52 20.07
N CYS A 378 -27.69 -13.99 19.75
CA CYS A 378 -27.47 -15.06 18.78
C CYS A 378 -28.14 -16.37 19.22
N LYS A 379 -28.09 -16.70 20.52
CA LYS A 379 -28.80 -17.85 21.06
C LYS A 379 -30.32 -17.71 20.91
N ALA A 380 -30.88 -16.54 21.19
CA ALA A 380 -32.30 -16.28 20.97
C ALA A 380 -32.73 -16.44 19.49
N LEU A 381 -31.84 -16.12 18.54
CA LEU A 381 -32.07 -16.37 17.11
C LEU A 381 -32.05 -17.86 16.77
N GLN A 382 -31.14 -18.63 17.38
CA GLN A 382 -31.02 -20.07 17.17
C GLN A 382 -32.21 -20.83 17.79
N ASP A 383 -32.66 -20.41 18.98
CA ASP A 383 -33.75 -21.01 19.73
C ASP A 383 -35.15 -20.54 19.25
N ALA A 384 -35.22 -19.75 18.18
CA ALA A 384 -36.48 -19.20 17.69
C ALA A 384 -37.44 -20.31 17.22
N PRO A 385 -38.71 -20.31 17.67
CA PRO A 385 -39.64 -21.43 17.45
C PRO A 385 -40.15 -21.56 16.01
N SER A 386 -39.94 -20.53 15.18
CA SER A 386 -40.30 -20.55 13.75
C SER A 386 -39.45 -19.55 12.96
N GLN A 387 -39.39 -19.74 11.64
CA GLN A 387 -38.68 -18.83 10.73
C GLN A 387 -39.20 -17.39 10.83
N ARG A 388 -40.52 -17.20 10.99
CA ARG A 388 -41.11 -15.88 11.15
C ARG A 388 -40.58 -15.16 12.39
N ILE A 389 -40.58 -15.83 13.54
CA ILE A 389 -40.06 -15.24 14.80
C ILE A 389 -38.56 -14.99 14.67
N ARG A 390 -37.81 -15.89 14.05
CA ARG A 390 -36.39 -15.70 13.75
C ARG A 390 -36.15 -14.43 12.93
N ASP A 391 -36.95 -14.21 11.89
CA ASP A 391 -36.82 -13.04 11.03
C ASP A 391 -37.20 -11.74 11.76
N GLU A 392 -38.23 -11.75 12.61
CA GLU A 392 -38.61 -10.64 13.48
C GLU A 392 -37.50 -10.29 14.50
N ILE A 393 -36.90 -11.29 15.14
CA ILE A 393 -35.75 -11.09 16.04
C ILE A 393 -34.56 -10.54 15.25
N SER A 394 -34.30 -11.09 14.06
CA SER A 394 -33.16 -10.71 13.21
C SER A 394 -33.22 -9.24 12.79
N THR A 395 -34.38 -8.78 12.32
CA THR A 395 -34.59 -7.38 11.92
C THR A 395 -34.59 -6.44 13.12
N THR A 396 -35.11 -6.88 14.27
CA THR A 396 -35.12 -6.07 15.50
C THR A 396 -33.72 -5.89 16.10
N LEU A 397 -32.94 -6.97 16.18
CA LEU A 397 -31.61 -6.95 16.80
C LEU A 397 -30.50 -6.53 15.83
N GLY A 398 -30.76 -6.61 14.52
CA GLY A 398 -29.77 -6.38 13.47
C GLY A 398 -28.73 -7.49 13.37
N ILE A 399 -29.12 -8.74 13.63
CA ILE A 399 -28.24 -9.91 13.65
C ILE A 399 -28.86 -11.02 12.80
N ASN A 400 -28.06 -11.69 11.98
CA ASN A 400 -28.46 -12.84 11.17
C ASN A 400 -28.01 -14.18 11.79
N TYR A 401 -26.80 -14.23 12.35
CA TYR A 401 -26.21 -15.42 12.93
C TYR A 401 -25.02 -15.08 13.83
N LEU A 402 -24.54 -16.05 14.60
CA LEU A 402 -23.26 -15.96 15.30
C LEU A 402 -22.11 -16.11 14.31
N SER A 403 -21.22 -15.13 14.24
CA SER A 403 -20.05 -15.19 13.36
C SER A 403 -19.11 -16.34 13.75
N CYS A 404 -18.60 -17.03 12.74
CA CYS A 404 -17.55 -18.03 12.90
C CYS A 404 -16.24 -17.47 13.50
N LEU A 405 -15.98 -16.16 13.39
CA LEU A 405 -14.83 -15.52 14.01
C LEU A 405 -14.90 -15.50 15.54
N HIS A 406 -16.08 -15.70 16.14
CA HIS A 406 -16.20 -15.89 17.58
C HIS A 406 -15.39 -17.11 18.09
N ASN A 407 -15.09 -18.08 17.22
CA ASN A 407 -14.32 -19.27 17.56
C ASN A 407 -12.80 -19.00 17.63
N LEU A 408 -12.34 -17.82 17.21
CA LEU A 408 -10.97 -17.37 17.46
C LEU A 408 -10.86 -16.89 18.91
N PRO A 409 -9.93 -17.43 19.71
CA PRO A 409 -9.74 -16.96 21.07
C PRO A 409 -9.42 -15.46 21.09
N ASP A 410 -9.94 -14.78 22.11
CA ASP A 410 -9.82 -13.32 22.30
C ASP A 410 -10.41 -12.42 21.21
N PHE A 411 -11.10 -12.99 20.21
CA PHE A 411 -11.77 -12.22 19.16
C PHE A 411 -13.18 -11.77 19.59
N ASP A 412 -13.35 -10.46 19.76
CA ASP A 412 -14.61 -9.82 20.07
C ASP A 412 -15.27 -9.27 18.78
N VAL A 413 -16.28 -10.00 18.31
CA VAL A 413 -17.05 -9.67 17.10
C VAL A 413 -17.80 -8.33 17.21
N THR A 414 -17.94 -7.76 18.41
CA THR A 414 -18.56 -6.43 18.61
C THR A 414 -17.53 -5.30 18.70
N LYS A 415 -16.23 -5.58 18.55
CA LYS A 415 -15.15 -4.59 18.66
C LYS A 415 -14.17 -4.59 17.48
N GLN A 416 -13.83 -5.76 16.93
CA GLN A 416 -12.70 -5.90 16.00
C GLN A 416 -13.08 -5.76 14.50
N PHE A 417 -14.19 -5.07 14.21
CA PHE A 417 -14.70 -4.78 12.86
C PHE A 417 -14.87 -3.28 12.59
N PRO A 418 -13.79 -2.47 12.75
CA PRO A 418 -13.88 -1.01 12.71
C PRO A 418 -14.47 -0.52 11.38
N HIS A 419 -15.12 0.64 11.43
CA HIS A 419 -15.64 1.28 10.23
C HIS A 419 -14.51 1.82 9.36
N ASP A 420 -14.50 1.45 8.08
CA ASP A 420 -13.49 1.94 7.13
C ASP A 420 -13.80 3.38 6.67
N ILE A 421 -12.83 4.27 6.86
CA ILE A 421 -12.95 5.69 6.51
C ILE A 421 -13.08 5.94 5.01
N MET A 422 -12.55 5.06 4.14
CA MET A 422 -12.67 5.25 2.70
C MET A 422 -14.13 5.07 2.25
N HIS A 423 -14.79 3.98 2.64
CA HIS A 423 -16.19 3.74 2.33
C HIS A 423 -17.14 4.66 3.08
N VAL A 424 -16.81 5.07 4.31
CA VAL A 424 -17.63 5.98 5.12
C VAL A 424 -17.55 7.41 4.60
N LEU A 425 -16.35 7.97 4.49
CA LEU A 425 -16.16 9.36 4.06
C LEU A 425 -16.15 9.46 2.53
N LEU A 426 -15.14 8.89 1.88
CA LEU A 426 -14.82 9.23 0.48
C LEU A 426 -15.80 8.66 -0.55
N GLU A 427 -16.43 7.51 -0.29
CA GLU A 427 -17.42 6.92 -1.20
C GLU A 427 -18.88 7.25 -0.88
N SER A 428 -19.13 7.79 0.33
CA SER A 428 -20.49 8.03 0.82
C SER A 428 -20.72 9.46 1.26
N ILE A 429 -20.19 9.90 2.40
CA ILE A 429 -20.50 11.20 3.01
C ILE A 429 -20.01 12.35 2.11
N VAL A 430 -18.74 12.35 1.72
CA VAL A 430 -18.14 13.40 0.88
C VAL A 430 -18.91 13.61 -0.44
N PRO A 431 -19.15 12.59 -1.28
CA PRO A 431 -19.89 12.80 -2.52
C PRO A 431 -21.37 13.12 -2.30
N TYR A 432 -21.95 12.78 -1.14
CA TYR A 432 -23.34 13.12 -0.80
C TYR A 432 -23.44 14.60 -0.43
N GLU A 433 -22.68 15.02 0.58
CA GLU A 433 -22.72 16.37 1.14
C GLU A 433 -22.20 17.43 0.16
N CYS A 434 -21.14 17.14 -0.61
CA CYS A 434 -20.69 18.04 -1.66
C CYS A 434 -21.75 18.26 -2.73
N GLN A 435 -22.55 17.24 -3.07
CA GLN A 435 -23.62 17.40 -4.06
C GLN A 435 -24.72 18.32 -3.52
N LEU A 436 -25.11 18.16 -2.25
CA LEU A 436 -26.12 18.99 -1.61
C LEU A 436 -25.69 20.45 -1.49
N ALA A 437 -24.49 20.69 -0.95
CA ALA A 437 -23.96 22.05 -0.78
C ALA A 437 -23.79 22.77 -2.12
N LEU A 438 -23.26 22.08 -3.15
CA LEU A 438 -23.13 22.66 -4.49
C LEU A 438 -24.49 22.94 -5.13
N SER A 439 -25.49 22.08 -4.92
CA SER A 439 -26.85 22.35 -5.39
C SER A 439 -27.41 23.62 -4.75
N ALA A 440 -27.31 23.72 -3.42
CA ALA A 440 -27.80 24.88 -2.68
C ALA A 440 -27.13 26.19 -3.12
N LEU A 441 -25.81 26.18 -3.31
CA LEU A 441 -25.05 27.34 -3.80
C LEU A 441 -25.46 27.75 -5.23
N MET A 442 -25.75 26.78 -6.11
CA MET A 442 -26.27 27.07 -7.45
C MET A 442 -27.72 27.58 -7.42
N ASP A 443 -28.55 27.05 -6.52
CA ASP A 443 -29.94 27.47 -6.33
C ASP A 443 -30.04 28.90 -5.77
N GLN A 444 -29.03 29.35 -5.02
CA GLN A 444 -28.86 30.77 -4.64
C GLN A 444 -28.47 31.67 -5.82
N GLY A 445 -28.12 31.12 -6.98
CA GLY A 445 -27.70 31.85 -8.16
C GLY A 445 -26.27 32.39 -8.10
N LEU A 446 -25.41 31.87 -7.21
CA LEU A 446 -24.03 32.31 -7.06
C LEU A 446 -23.15 31.92 -8.27
N PHE A 447 -23.44 30.76 -8.87
CA PHE A 447 -22.81 30.28 -10.10
C PHE A 447 -23.69 29.20 -10.73
N ASN A 448 -23.40 28.85 -11.99
CA ASN A 448 -23.99 27.67 -12.65
C ASN A 448 -22.95 26.55 -12.85
N LEU A 449 -23.43 25.37 -13.23
CA LEU A 449 -22.60 24.17 -13.39
C LEU A 449 -21.46 24.34 -14.41
N ASP A 450 -21.70 25.06 -15.51
CA ASP A 450 -20.69 25.28 -16.55
C ASP A 450 -19.58 26.22 -16.03
N GLU A 451 -19.94 27.24 -15.26
CA GLU A 451 -18.98 28.14 -14.60
C GLU A 451 -18.12 27.39 -13.58
N PHE A 452 -18.73 26.53 -12.77
CA PHE A 452 -18.01 25.69 -11.81
C PHE A 452 -17.04 24.73 -12.51
N ASN A 453 -17.50 23.99 -13.52
CA ASN A 453 -16.68 23.07 -14.29
C ASN A 453 -15.53 23.80 -15.00
N ALA A 454 -15.78 25.00 -15.52
CA ALA A 454 -14.73 25.82 -16.14
C ALA A 454 -13.63 26.22 -15.13
N GLN A 455 -13.95 26.41 -13.84
CA GLN A 455 -12.93 26.62 -12.80
C GLN A 455 -12.16 25.35 -12.49
N LEU A 456 -12.85 24.22 -12.38
CA LEU A 456 -12.21 22.93 -12.14
C LEU A 456 -11.21 22.58 -13.26
N ASP A 457 -11.56 22.87 -14.52
CA ASP A 457 -10.70 22.62 -15.68
C ASP A 457 -9.45 23.51 -15.68
N LYS A 458 -9.57 24.76 -15.20
CA LYS A 458 -8.45 25.71 -15.09
C LYS A 458 -7.54 25.44 -13.89
N PHE A 459 -8.01 24.70 -12.90
CA PHE A 459 -7.24 24.44 -11.68
C PHE A 459 -5.97 23.64 -12.00
N THR A 460 -4.84 24.07 -11.41
CA THR A 460 -3.56 23.38 -11.57
C THR A 460 -3.36 22.36 -10.45
N PHE A 461 -3.16 21.10 -10.84
CA PHE A 461 -3.01 19.97 -9.91
C PHE A 461 -1.55 19.56 -9.76
N THR A 462 -1.20 19.02 -8.59
CA THR A 462 0.12 18.40 -8.38
C THR A 462 0.28 17.19 -9.29
N GLN A 463 1.53 16.81 -9.60
CA GLN A 463 1.80 15.59 -10.36
C GLN A 463 1.23 14.33 -9.68
N SER A 464 1.18 14.33 -8.34
CA SER A 464 0.59 13.24 -7.56
C SER A 464 -0.94 13.19 -7.73
N ASP A 465 -1.61 14.34 -7.67
CA ASP A 465 -3.07 14.44 -7.81
C ASP A 465 -3.53 14.18 -9.25
N MET A 466 -2.70 14.46 -10.26
CA MET A 466 -3.04 14.25 -11.68
C MET A 466 -3.45 12.80 -12.00
N ARG A 467 -2.98 11.81 -11.22
CA ARG A 467 -3.37 10.39 -11.39
C ARG A 467 -4.85 10.14 -11.08
N SER A 468 -5.44 11.00 -10.26
CA SER A 468 -6.82 10.91 -9.76
C SER A 468 -7.53 12.27 -9.85
N LYS A 469 -7.17 13.08 -10.86
CA LYS A 469 -7.82 14.37 -11.13
C LYS A 469 -9.34 14.16 -11.24
N PRO A 470 -10.17 14.89 -10.48
CA PRO A 470 -11.61 14.83 -10.63
C PRO A 470 -12.05 15.36 -11.99
N GLU A 471 -13.01 14.68 -12.61
CA GLU A 471 -13.62 15.09 -13.89
C GLU A 471 -14.73 16.13 -13.66
N GLY A 472 -15.09 16.89 -14.69
CA GLY A 472 -16.23 17.80 -14.64
C GLY A 472 -17.54 17.12 -14.20
N LEU A 473 -18.31 17.81 -13.38
CA LEU A 473 -19.59 17.34 -12.85
C LEU A 473 -20.65 17.35 -13.96
N LYS A 474 -21.41 16.25 -14.07
CA LYS A 474 -22.47 16.11 -15.06
C LYS A 474 -23.78 16.65 -14.50
N ALA A 475 -24.55 17.36 -15.34
CA ALA A 475 -25.87 17.89 -14.97
C ALA A 475 -26.81 16.81 -14.41
N SER A 476 -26.70 15.56 -14.87
CA SER A 476 -27.49 14.44 -14.36
C SER A 476 -27.34 14.26 -12.84
N VAL A 477 -26.18 14.57 -12.25
CA VAL A 477 -25.93 14.47 -10.80
C VAL A 477 -26.85 15.38 -9.98
N PHE A 478 -27.33 16.49 -10.56
CA PHE A 478 -28.20 17.45 -9.88
C PHE A 478 -29.68 17.27 -10.24
N VAL A 479 -30.00 16.41 -11.21
CA VAL A 479 -31.37 16.26 -11.75
C VAL A 479 -31.97 14.88 -11.48
N THR A 480 -31.17 13.80 -11.49
CA THR A 480 -31.72 12.42 -11.60
C THR A 480 -32.23 11.81 -10.29
N GLY A 481 -32.41 12.58 -9.22
CA GLY A 481 -32.69 12.03 -7.89
C GLY A 481 -31.56 11.14 -7.33
N GLU A 482 -30.48 10.92 -8.10
CA GLU A 482 -29.21 10.35 -7.63
C GLU A 482 -28.46 11.43 -6.86
N ARG A 483 -28.60 11.42 -5.54
CA ARG A 483 -28.11 12.48 -4.65
C ARG A 483 -26.62 12.34 -4.30
N LYS A 484 -25.74 11.96 -5.23
CA LYS A 484 -24.28 11.89 -4.93
C LYS A 484 -23.41 12.06 -6.16
N LEU A 485 -22.22 12.63 -5.96
CA LEU A 485 -21.18 12.70 -6.98
C LEU A 485 -20.73 11.30 -7.42
N LYS A 486 -20.51 11.10 -8.72
CA LYS A 486 -20.04 9.82 -9.31
C LYS A 486 -18.52 9.79 -9.39
N TYR A 487 -17.87 9.79 -8.23
CA TYR A 487 -16.41 9.77 -8.10
C TYR A 487 -15.92 8.48 -7.45
N SER A 488 -14.68 8.08 -7.77
CA SER A 488 -13.95 7.11 -6.94
C SER A 488 -13.54 7.77 -5.62
N ALA A 489 -13.19 6.97 -4.61
CA ALA A 489 -12.76 7.50 -3.31
C ALA A 489 -11.65 8.56 -3.44
N GLU A 490 -10.59 8.28 -4.21
CA GLU A 490 -9.48 9.22 -4.38
C GLU A 490 -9.89 10.47 -5.17
N ASN A 491 -10.80 10.34 -6.15
CA ASN A 491 -11.36 11.52 -6.83
C ASN A 491 -12.14 12.40 -5.84
N SER A 492 -12.95 11.82 -4.95
CA SER A 492 -13.69 12.56 -3.92
C SER A 492 -12.74 13.30 -2.96
N ARG A 493 -11.65 12.66 -2.54
CA ARG A 493 -10.65 13.28 -1.66
C ARG A 493 -9.97 14.48 -2.32
N ILE A 494 -9.50 14.32 -3.55
CA ILE A 494 -8.85 15.42 -4.28
C ILE A 494 -9.85 16.53 -4.57
N PHE A 495 -11.08 16.19 -4.96
CA PHE A 495 -12.15 17.15 -5.19
C PHE A 495 -12.41 18.01 -3.95
N LEU A 496 -12.62 17.38 -2.78
CA LEU A 496 -12.84 18.08 -1.53
C LEU A 496 -11.66 19.00 -1.17
N LYS A 497 -10.42 18.54 -1.35
CA LYS A 497 -9.20 19.34 -1.10
C LYS A 497 -9.14 20.61 -1.94
N VAL A 498 -9.58 20.57 -3.20
CA VAL A 498 -9.50 21.75 -4.10
C VAL A 498 -10.75 22.61 -4.06
N LEU A 499 -11.86 22.10 -3.52
CA LEU A 499 -13.16 22.74 -3.52
C LEU A 499 -13.16 24.18 -2.98
N PRO A 500 -12.47 24.49 -1.86
CA PRO A 500 -12.44 25.87 -1.35
C PRO A 500 -11.85 26.88 -2.34
N PHE A 501 -10.87 26.46 -3.14
CA PHE A 501 -10.26 27.30 -4.17
C PHE A 501 -11.16 27.50 -5.38
N LEU A 502 -11.96 26.48 -5.74
CA LEU A 502 -12.91 26.55 -6.85
C LEU A 502 -14.07 27.49 -6.53
N LEU A 503 -14.48 27.54 -5.26
CA LEU A 503 -15.59 28.36 -4.78
C LEU A 503 -15.18 29.78 -4.43
N GLU A 504 -13.87 30.08 -4.29
CA GLU A 504 -13.36 31.37 -3.81
C GLU A 504 -14.01 32.56 -4.52
N GLN A 505 -14.16 32.49 -5.84
CA GLN A 505 -14.67 33.60 -6.65
C GLN A 505 -16.19 33.74 -6.70
N PHE A 506 -16.91 32.74 -6.20
CA PHE A 506 -18.36 32.69 -6.29
C PHE A 506 -19.02 32.87 -4.94
N VAL A 507 -18.36 32.44 -3.86
CA VAL A 507 -18.97 32.28 -2.54
C VAL A 507 -18.22 33.14 -1.51
N HIS A 508 -18.98 33.88 -0.70
CA HIS A 508 -18.41 34.71 0.36
C HIS A 508 -17.92 33.85 1.53
N GLU A 509 -16.97 34.38 2.32
CA GLU A 509 -16.25 33.61 3.35
C GLU A 509 -17.11 33.17 4.53
N ASP A 510 -18.26 33.83 4.75
CA ASP A 510 -19.22 33.55 5.82
C ASP A 510 -20.44 32.74 5.33
N ASP A 511 -20.45 32.30 4.05
CA ASP A 511 -21.57 31.53 3.53
C ASP A 511 -21.69 30.20 4.29
N PRO A 512 -22.88 29.86 4.83
CA PRO A 512 -23.04 28.67 5.65
C PRO A 512 -22.74 27.35 4.92
N PHE A 513 -23.00 27.26 3.61
CA PHE A 513 -22.72 26.05 2.83
C PHE A 513 -21.22 25.91 2.54
N LEU A 514 -20.50 27.03 2.39
CA LEU A 514 -19.04 27.00 2.31
C LEU A 514 -18.44 26.54 3.65
N LEU A 515 -18.87 27.12 4.77
CA LEU A 515 -18.37 26.74 6.11
C LEU A 515 -18.62 25.25 6.40
N PHE A 516 -19.81 24.76 6.06
CA PHE A 516 -20.15 23.33 6.13
C PHE A 516 -19.18 22.47 5.29
N LEU A 517 -18.84 22.87 4.07
CA LEU A 517 -17.85 22.15 3.26
C LEU A 517 -16.43 22.18 3.87
N LEU A 518 -16.06 23.27 4.56
CA LEU A 518 -14.74 23.41 5.21
C LEU A 518 -14.62 22.54 6.48
N GLU A 519 -15.70 22.38 7.23
CA GLU A 519 -15.79 21.41 8.33
C GLU A 519 -15.57 20.00 7.81
N LEU A 520 -16.25 19.62 6.73
CA LEU A 520 -16.06 18.32 6.08
C LEU A 520 -14.61 18.11 5.59
N CYS A 521 -13.98 19.15 5.04
CA CYS A 521 -12.56 19.10 4.68
C CYS A 521 -11.68 18.81 5.90
N SER A 522 -11.97 19.44 7.04
CA SER A 522 -11.22 19.30 8.28
C SER A 522 -11.38 17.89 8.88
N ILE A 523 -12.60 17.35 8.91
CA ILE A 523 -12.89 15.96 9.30
C ILE A 523 -12.06 14.97 8.47
N VAL A 524 -12.06 15.14 7.14
CA VAL A 524 -11.30 14.26 6.24
C VAL A 524 -9.79 14.44 6.45
N CYS A 525 -9.31 15.66 6.71
CA CYS A 525 -7.90 15.89 6.99
C CYS A 525 -7.43 15.16 8.25
N ILE A 526 -8.20 15.23 9.34
CA ILE A 526 -7.87 14.56 10.60
C ILE A 526 -7.97 13.03 10.45
N ALA A 527 -9.04 12.52 9.84
CA ALA A 527 -9.24 11.07 9.66
C ALA A 527 -8.13 10.41 8.82
N TYR A 528 -7.49 11.17 7.92
CA TYR A 528 -6.38 10.69 7.09
C TYR A 528 -4.99 11.01 7.64
N SER A 529 -4.88 11.61 8.83
CA SER A 529 -3.60 11.90 9.46
C SER A 529 -2.83 10.62 9.77
N PRO A 530 -1.53 10.53 9.42
CA PRO A 530 -0.73 9.33 9.65
C PRO A 530 -0.32 9.18 11.13
N VAL A 531 -0.35 10.26 11.90
CA VAL A 531 -0.07 10.31 13.33
C VAL A 531 -1.14 11.19 13.96
N ILE A 532 -1.70 10.77 15.07
CA ILE A 532 -2.72 11.54 15.82
C ILE A 532 -2.41 11.45 17.32
N ASN A 533 -2.85 12.45 18.07
CA ASN A 533 -2.79 12.46 19.53
C ASN A 533 -4.22 12.49 20.13
N ASP A 534 -4.33 12.31 21.44
CA ASP A 534 -5.61 12.34 22.15
C ASP A 534 -6.42 13.62 21.86
N GLY A 535 -5.75 14.78 21.84
CA GLY A 535 -6.39 16.07 21.57
C GLY A 535 -7.01 16.13 20.16
N LEU A 536 -6.33 15.60 19.16
CA LEU A 536 -6.81 15.56 17.79
C LEU A 536 -7.97 14.55 17.60
N ILE A 537 -7.99 13.47 18.38
CA ILE A 537 -9.12 12.53 18.41
C ILE A 537 -10.36 13.20 19.02
N ILE A 538 -10.20 13.94 20.13
CA ILE A 538 -11.28 14.71 20.76
C ILE A 538 -11.81 15.78 19.81
N CYS A 539 -10.91 16.52 19.14
CA CYS A 539 -11.27 17.50 18.12
C CYS A 539 -12.08 16.87 16.99
N LEU A 540 -11.71 15.66 16.51
CA LEU A 540 -12.50 14.95 15.51
C LEU A 540 -13.90 14.60 16.01
N GLU A 541 -14.05 14.20 17.28
CA GLU A 541 -15.35 13.88 17.88
C GLU A 541 -16.27 15.12 17.94
N GLU A 542 -15.74 16.24 18.44
CA GLU A 542 -16.47 17.51 18.51
C GLU A 542 -16.86 18.01 17.11
N LEU A 543 -15.91 18.03 16.18
CA LEU A 543 -16.11 18.51 14.82
C LEU A 543 -17.16 17.67 14.05
N VAL A 544 -17.18 16.34 14.24
CA VAL A 544 -18.21 15.49 13.63
C VAL A 544 -19.60 15.81 14.19
N ALA A 545 -19.71 16.06 15.50
CA ALA A 545 -20.98 16.42 16.12
C ALA A 545 -21.50 17.78 15.61
N GLU A 546 -20.65 18.80 15.62
CA GLU A 546 -20.97 20.15 15.11
C GLU A 546 -21.38 20.11 13.63
N HIS A 547 -20.62 19.38 12.81
CA HIS A 547 -20.92 19.24 11.39
C HIS A 547 -22.30 18.62 11.13
N TYR A 548 -22.76 17.71 12.00
CA TYR A 548 -24.08 17.09 11.87
C TYR A 548 -25.22 17.98 12.33
N GLU A 549 -24.99 18.81 13.34
CA GLU A 549 -25.92 19.87 13.69
C GLU A 549 -26.10 20.81 12.50
N ASN A 550 -25.00 21.23 11.88
CA ASN A 550 -25.03 22.07 10.69
C ASN A 550 -25.71 21.38 9.49
N PHE A 551 -25.48 20.09 9.27
CA PHE A 551 -26.19 19.31 8.25
C PHE A 551 -27.72 19.42 8.45
N ASN A 552 -28.21 19.15 9.66
CA ASN A 552 -29.65 19.16 9.95
C ASN A 552 -30.27 20.55 9.82
N GLN A 553 -29.51 21.61 10.12
CA GLN A 553 -29.97 22.99 9.98
C GLN A 553 -30.00 23.44 8.51
N LEU A 554 -28.98 23.11 7.73
CA LEU A 554 -28.82 23.55 6.34
C LEU A 554 -29.62 22.72 5.34
N PHE A 555 -29.90 21.45 5.68
CA PHE A 555 -30.55 20.49 4.78
C PHE A 555 -31.77 19.80 5.45
N PRO A 556 -32.76 20.55 5.97
CA PRO A 556 -33.87 20.01 6.77
C PRO A 556 -34.80 19.04 6.01
N GLU A 557 -34.77 19.06 4.68
CA GLU A 557 -35.51 18.16 3.79
C GLU A 557 -34.77 16.84 3.52
N PHE A 558 -33.50 16.77 3.92
CA PHE A 558 -32.64 15.61 3.78
C PHE A 558 -32.43 14.91 5.11
N HIS A 559 -31.95 13.67 5.07
CA HIS A 559 -31.75 12.86 6.25
C HIS A 559 -30.33 12.32 6.27
N LEU A 560 -29.76 12.24 7.47
CA LEU A 560 -28.51 11.52 7.70
C LEU A 560 -28.64 10.07 7.21
N ILE A 561 -27.72 9.67 6.32
CA ILE A 561 -27.55 8.27 5.91
C ILE A 561 -26.81 7.46 7.01
N PRO A 562 -26.93 6.12 7.04
CA PRO A 562 -26.27 5.28 8.06
C PRO A 562 -24.76 5.49 8.20
N LYS A 563 -24.08 5.94 7.13
CA LYS A 563 -22.65 6.22 7.14
C LYS A 563 -22.28 7.37 8.07
N HIS A 564 -23.18 8.35 8.27
CA HIS A 564 -22.95 9.42 9.23
C HIS A 564 -22.85 8.86 10.66
N HIS A 565 -23.78 7.98 11.03
CA HIS A 565 -23.69 7.32 12.32
C HIS A 565 -22.40 6.49 12.48
N TYR A 566 -21.88 5.88 11.42
CA TYR A 566 -20.59 5.17 11.49
C TYR A 566 -19.40 6.10 11.68
N LEU A 567 -19.48 7.36 11.23
CA LEU A 567 -18.44 8.35 11.45
C LEU A 567 -18.38 8.78 12.93
N LEU A 568 -19.51 8.83 13.65
CA LEU A 568 -19.54 9.09 15.11
C LEU A 568 -18.73 8.05 15.90
N GLU A 569 -18.59 6.84 15.38
CA GLU A 569 -17.81 5.76 16.04
C GLU A 569 -16.31 5.84 15.67
N ILE A 570 -15.89 6.64 14.68
CA ILE A 570 -14.49 6.71 14.24
C ILE A 570 -13.54 7.25 15.32
N PRO A 571 -13.86 8.33 16.07
CA PRO A 571 -13.01 8.79 17.17
C PRO A 571 -12.76 7.71 18.22
N ARG A 572 -13.81 6.97 18.58
CA ARG A 572 -13.69 5.81 19.49
C ARG A 572 -12.78 4.72 18.93
N HIS A 573 -12.94 4.39 17.64
CA HIS A 573 -12.03 3.46 16.97
C HIS A 573 -10.60 3.99 16.93
N ALA A 574 -10.40 5.31 16.86
CA ALA A 574 -9.09 5.92 16.90
C ALA A 574 -8.39 5.70 18.25
N PHE A 575 -9.08 5.89 19.37
CA PHE A 575 -8.54 5.52 20.69
C PHE A 575 -8.19 4.04 20.81
N GLN A 576 -8.99 3.15 20.20
CA GLN A 576 -8.79 1.71 20.30
C GLN A 576 -7.70 1.18 19.36
N PHE A 577 -7.59 1.74 18.17
CA PHE A 577 -6.82 1.19 17.06
C PHE A 577 -5.84 2.20 16.45
N GLY A 578 -5.63 3.40 16.98
CA GLY A 578 -4.64 4.38 16.50
C GLY A 578 -5.14 5.34 15.41
N PRO A 579 -4.34 5.70 14.38
CA PRO A 579 -4.80 6.59 13.30
C PRO A 579 -5.73 5.91 12.27
N PRO A 580 -6.94 6.42 11.95
CA PRO A 580 -7.91 5.73 11.08
C PRO A 580 -7.41 5.32 9.70
N VAL A 581 -6.45 6.06 9.14
CA VAL A 581 -5.79 5.70 7.87
C VAL A 581 -5.08 4.33 7.93
N ARG A 582 -4.72 3.83 9.11
CA ARG A 582 -3.98 2.56 9.32
C ARG A 582 -4.84 1.31 9.16
N TRP A 583 -6.16 1.46 9.15
CA TRP A 583 -7.13 0.41 8.83
C TRP A 583 -8.07 0.81 7.69
N SER A 584 -7.56 1.63 6.76
CA SER A 584 -8.27 1.90 5.52
C SER A 584 -8.22 0.71 4.56
N CYS A 585 -9.34 0.43 3.90
CA CYS A 585 -9.49 -0.64 2.91
C CYS A 585 -8.82 -0.35 1.56
N MET A 586 -8.38 0.89 1.32
CA MET A 586 -7.90 1.36 0.01
C MET A 586 -6.77 0.51 -0.60
N ARG A 587 -5.85 0.02 0.22
CA ARG A 587 -4.70 -0.79 -0.26
C ARG A 587 -5.10 -2.22 -0.62
N PHE A 588 -6.07 -2.79 0.09
CA PHE A 588 -6.62 -4.11 -0.22
C PHE A 588 -7.40 -4.06 -1.53
N GLU A 589 -8.19 -3.00 -1.76
CA GLU A 589 -8.89 -2.83 -3.03
C GLU A 589 -7.97 -2.58 -4.22
N ALA A 590 -6.85 -1.87 -4.02
CA ALA A 590 -5.84 -1.71 -5.06
C ALA A 590 -5.28 -3.07 -5.54
N LEU A 591 -5.21 -4.09 -4.66
CA LEU A 591 -4.80 -5.44 -5.04
C LEU A 591 -5.82 -6.14 -5.95
N HIS A 592 -7.12 -5.80 -5.89
CA HIS A 592 -8.13 -6.33 -6.83
C HIS A 592 -7.78 -6.07 -8.29
N LYS A 593 -7.14 -4.94 -8.60
CA LYS A 593 -6.70 -4.61 -9.96
C LYS A 593 -5.74 -5.67 -10.52
N ARG A 594 -4.91 -6.26 -9.67
CA ARG A 594 -4.00 -7.36 -10.05
C ARG A 594 -4.79 -8.60 -10.44
N PHE A 595 -5.77 -9.02 -9.64
CA PHE A 595 -6.62 -10.17 -9.99
C PHE A 595 -7.45 -9.95 -11.26
N LYS A 596 -7.99 -8.74 -11.46
CA LYS A 596 -8.66 -8.36 -12.71
C LYS A 596 -7.74 -8.48 -13.93
N SER A 597 -6.45 -8.20 -13.78
CA SER A 597 -5.45 -8.38 -14.85
C SER A 597 -5.18 -9.85 -15.21
N PHE A 598 -5.29 -10.76 -14.23
CA PHE A 598 -5.11 -12.21 -14.42
C PHE A 598 -6.34 -12.91 -15.01
N ALA A 599 -7.55 -12.39 -14.73
CA ALA A 599 -8.82 -12.98 -15.13
C ALA A 599 -8.91 -13.39 -16.61
N PRO A 600 -8.45 -12.58 -17.59
CA PRO A 600 -8.64 -12.91 -19.00
C PRO A 600 -7.83 -14.13 -19.48
N VAL A 601 -6.83 -14.56 -18.72
CA VAL A 601 -6.03 -15.77 -19.00
C VAL A 601 -6.25 -16.88 -17.98
N ALA A 602 -7.18 -16.68 -17.04
CA ALA A 602 -7.55 -17.69 -16.06
C ALA A 602 -8.55 -18.70 -16.65
N SER A 603 -8.54 -19.92 -16.13
CA SER A 603 -9.58 -20.90 -16.44
C SER A 603 -10.85 -20.55 -15.68
N PHE A 604 -11.93 -20.25 -16.40
CA PHE A 604 -13.24 -19.99 -15.80
C PHE A 604 -13.97 -21.27 -15.35
N GLN A 605 -13.39 -22.46 -15.56
CA GLN A 605 -13.93 -23.72 -15.05
C GLN A 605 -13.71 -23.86 -13.54
N ASN A 606 -12.52 -23.46 -13.07
CA ASN A 606 -12.17 -23.27 -11.67
C ASN A 606 -11.44 -21.93 -11.52
N LEU A 607 -12.21 -20.84 -11.58
CA LEU A 607 -11.67 -19.48 -11.54
C LEU A 607 -10.92 -19.18 -10.23
N PRO A 608 -11.42 -19.56 -9.04
CA PRO A 608 -10.68 -19.34 -7.80
C PRO A 608 -9.28 -19.96 -7.81
N MET A 609 -9.17 -21.24 -8.15
CA MET A 609 -7.89 -21.94 -8.18
C MET A 609 -6.96 -21.42 -9.28
N SER A 610 -7.51 -21.13 -10.46
CA SER A 610 -6.70 -20.57 -11.55
C SER A 610 -6.12 -19.20 -11.21
N LEU A 611 -6.84 -18.35 -10.48
CA LEU A 611 -6.34 -17.05 -10.03
C LEU A 611 -5.34 -17.19 -8.88
N ALA A 612 -5.56 -18.11 -7.94
CA ALA A 612 -4.64 -18.38 -6.84
C ALA A 612 -3.27 -18.84 -7.36
N ASN A 613 -3.24 -19.80 -8.29
CA ASN A 613 -2.00 -20.27 -8.91
C ASN A 613 -1.22 -19.15 -9.61
N ARG A 614 -1.94 -18.26 -10.32
CA ARG A 614 -1.31 -17.10 -10.98
C ARG A 614 -0.78 -16.09 -9.98
N TYR A 615 -1.50 -15.88 -8.88
CA TYR A 615 -1.08 -14.98 -7.83
C TYR A 615 0.19 -15.47 -7.14
N VAL A 616 0.27 -16.75 -6.75
CA VAL A 616 1.48 -17.28 -6.09
C VAL A 616 2.70 -17.27 -7.04
N ARG A 617 2.51 -17.60 -8.33
CA ARG A 617 3.57 -17.44 -9.34
C ARG A 617 4.04 -16.00 -9.48
N TYR A 618 3.11 -15.04 -9.42
CA TYR A 618 3.43 -13.62 -9.46
C TYR A 618 4.21 -13.18 -8.20
N GLU A 619 3.82 -13.64 -7.01
CA GLU A 619 4.53 -13.35 -5.77
C GLU A 619 5.96 -13.92 -5.78
N ALA A 620 6.12 -15.19 -6.18
CA ALA A 620 7.44 -15.82 -6.33
C ALA A 620 8.35 -15.02 -7.28
N MET A 621 7.81 -14.57 -8.42
CA MET A 621 8.54 -13.73 -9.38
C MET A 621 9.08 -12.44 -8.76
N LEU A 622 8.31 -11.83 -7.85
CA LEU A 622 8.72 -10.61 -7.17
C LEU A 622 9.78 -10.88 -6.10
N GLN A 623 9.70 -12.01 -5.41
CA GLN A 623 10.63 -12.42 -4.35
C GLN A 623 12.00 -12.83 -4.89
N ASP A 624 12.08 -13.29 -6.15
CA ASP A 624 13.32 -13.64 -6.86
C ASP A 624 14.20 -12.44 -7.27
N GLY A 625 13.96 -11.26 -6.69
CA GLY A 625 14.79 -10.08 -6.87
C GLY A 625 15.98 -10.05 -5.90
N PRO A 626 16.98 -9.18 -6.15
CA PRO A 626 18.08 -8.95 -5.21
C PRO A 626 17.60 -8.41 -3.86
N GLU A 627 16.48 -7.68 -3.85
CA GLU A 627 15.79 -7.24 -2.65
C GLU A 627 14.38 -7.83 -2.59
N HIS A 628 13.95 -8.24 -1.40
CA HIS A 628 12.57 -8.67 -1.18
C HIS A 628 11.59 -7.53 -1.53
N PRO A 629 10.47 -7.77 -2.24
CA PRO A 629 9.59 -6.71 -2.76
C PRO A 629 8.87 -5.88 -1.67
N ILE A 630 8.84 -6.34 -0.42
CA ILE A 630 8.40 -5.51 0.72
C ILE A 630 9.50 -4.49 1.08
N LEU A 631 10.77 -4.85 0.93
CA LEU A 631 11.93 -4.02 1.24
C LEU A 631 12.40 -3.19 0.06
N SER A 632 11.99 -3.57 -1.16
CA SER A 632 12.41 -2.94 -2.42
C SER A 632 12.53 -1.44 -2.29
N SER A 633 13.65 -0.88 -2.77
CA SER A 633 13.95 0.54 -2.66
C SER A 633 12.71 1.41 -2.81
N SER A 634 12.46 2.20 -1.76
CA SER A 634 11.41 3.21 -1.77
C SER A 634 11.79 4.43 -2.60
N ARG A 635 12.98 4.40 -3.23
CA ARG A 635 13.58 5.46 -4.00
C ARG A 635 13.69 5.07 -5.48
N ILE A 636 13.23 5.95 -6.35
CA ILE A 636 13.49 5.90 -7.79
C ILE A 636 14.06 7.24 -8.18
N ASP A 637 15.30 7.22 -8.65
CA ASP A 637 16.03 8.42 -9.06
C ASP A 637 15.68 8.79 -10.50
N GLY A 638 15.34 10.05 -10.72
CA GLY A 638 15.17 10.58 -12.06
C GLY A 638 16.51 10.82 -12.76
N PRO A 639 16.49 11.25 -14.04
CA PRO A 639 17.71 11.57 -14.77
C PRO A 639 18.60 12.57 -14.01
N GLY A 640 19.87 12.23 -13.83
CA GLY A 640 20.86 13.01 -13.09
C GLY A 640 22.00 13.52 -13.96
N ILE A 641 22.54 14.70 -13.63
CA ILE A 641 23.74 15.27 -14.26
C ILE A 641 24.81 15.45 -13.18
N LYS A 642 26.02 14.94 -13.41
CA LYS A 642 27.17 15.17 -12.51
C LYS A 642 27.52 16.67 -12.52
N LEU A 643 27.62 17.25 -11.33
CA LEU A 643 28.05 18.63 -11.17
C LEU A 643 29.57 18.75 -11.34
N ASP A 644 30.03 19.85 -11.94
CA ASP A 644 31.45 20.20 -12.02
C ASP A 644 32.01 20.62 -10.65
N ASP A 645 33.33 20.54 -10.50
CA ASP A 645 34.02 20.80 -9.24
C ASP A 645 33.78 22.22 -8.72
N TYR A 646 33.64 23.19 -9.61
CA TYR A 646 33.32 24.56 -9.24
C TYR A 646 31.96 24.66 -8.53
N LYS A 647 30.90 24.06 -9.10
CA LYS A 647 29.57 24.02 -8.50
C LYS A 647 29.54 23.23 -7.20
N VAL A 648 30.28 22.12 -7.13
CA VAL A 648 30.40 21.32 -5.91
C VAL A 648 31.06 22.12 -4.80
N ASN A 649 32.16 22.81 -5.09
CA ASN A 649 32.87 23.64 -4.13
C ASN A 649 32.01 24.82 -3.66
N PHE A 650 31.29 25.47 -4.57
CA PHE A 650 30.34 26.52 -4.22
C PHE A 650 29.25 26.00 -3.27
N LEU A 651 28.59 24.89 -3.60
CA LEU A 651 27.56 24.30 -2.75
C LEU A 651 28.08 23.94 -1.36
N ARG A 652 29.31 23.44 -1.25
CA ARG A 652 29.94 23.11 0.05
C ARG A 652 30.25 24.34 0.89
N GLN A 653 30.73 25.41 0.25
CA GLN A 653 30.98 26.68 0.93
C GLN A 653 29.68 27.28 1.43
N SER A 654 28.61 27.23 0.61
CA SER A 654 27.30 27.75 0.99
C SER A 654 26.57 26.88 2.01
N TYR A 655 26.76 25.56 1.96
CA TYR A 655 26.02 24.59 2.76
C TYR A 655 26.97 23.54 3.38
N PRO A 656 27.56 23.84 4.55
CA PRO A 656 28.51 22.94 5.22
C PRO A 656 27.94 21.57 5.62
N ALA A 657 26.61 21.44 5.70
CA ALA A 657 25.92 20.18 5.99
C ALA A 657 26.04 19.14 4.85
N LEU A 658 26.45 19.54 3.65
CA LEU A 658 26.68 18.60 2.54
C LEU A 658 27.91 17.73 2.80
N PRO A 659 27.78 16.39 2.70
CA PRO A 659 28.92 15.49 2.86
C PRO A 659 30.04 15.76 1.84
N ARG A 660 31.29 15.52 2.26
CA ARG A 660 32.43 15.50 1.33
C ARG A 660 32.39 14.18 0.53
N CYS A 661 32.15 14.29 -0.77
CA CYS A 661 32.05 13.18 -1.73
C CYS A 661 32.67 13.57 -3.08
N GLU A 662 33.28 12.64 -3.81
CA GLU A 662 33.97 12.99 -5.06
C GLU A 662 33.03 13.49 -6.17
N SER A 663 31.78 13.06 -6.15
CA SER A 663 30.78 13.42 -7.17
C SER A 663 29.44 13.74 -6.54
N ILE A 664 28.83 14.84 -6.98
CA ILE A 664 27.44 15.19 -6.67
C ILE A 664 26.65 15.18 -7.98
N PHE A 665 25.50 14.51 -7.98
CA PHE A 665 24.58 14.49 -9.12
C PHE A 665 23.35 15.35 -8.82
N SER A 666 22.93 16.17 -9.78
CA SER A 666 21.67 16.91 -9.71
C SER A 666 20.59 16.15 -10.47
N LEU A 667 19.55 15.70 -9.78
CA LEU A 667 18.44 14.94 -10.35
C LEU A 667 17.30 15.86 -10.78
N LYS A 668 16.58 15.49 -11.85
CA LYS A 668 15.38 16.23 -12.31
C LYS A 668 14.14 15.98 -11.44
N TRP A 669 13.99 14.76 -10.95
CA TRP A 669 12.89 14.35 -10.08
C TRP A 669 13.34 13.15 -9.23
N LEU A 670 12.57 12.88 -8.17
CA LEU A 670 12.76 11.77 -7.24
C LEU A 670 11.40 11.16 -6.92
N THR A 671 11.28 9.85 -6.98
CA THR A 671 10.19 9.15 -6.26
C THR A 671 10.76 8.67 -4.94
N PHE A 672 10.19 9.08 -3.80
CA PHE A 672 10.61 8.64 -2.48
C PHE A 672 9.40 8.28 -1.62
N TYR A 673 9.40 7.05 -1.06
CA TYR A 673 8.25 6.44 -0.38
C TYR A 673 6.94 6.53 -1.18
N GLY A 674 7.04 6.43 -2.51
CA GLY A 674 5.89 6.52 -3.44
C GLY A 674 5.42 7.94 -3.76
N ASN A 675 6.03 8.97 -3.16
CA ASN A 675 5.77 10.38 -3.46
C ASN A 675 6.74 10.91 -4.52
N ASN A 676 6.20 11.65 -5.50
CA ASN A 676 7.02 12.23 -6.58
C ASN A 676 7.38 13.68 -6.26
N PHE A 677 8.66 13.95 -6.18
CA PHE A 677 9.25 15.28 -6.02
C PHE A 677 9.86 15.71 -7.35
N THR A 678 9.44 16.86 -7.86
CA THR A 678 9.89 17.41 -9.13
C THR A 678 10.42 18.82 -8.92
N VAL A 679 11.63 19.07 -9.40
CA VAL A 679 12.29 20.38 -9.32
C VAL A 679 11.39 21.48 -9.90
N ASP A 680 11.34 22.61 -9.21
CA ASP A 680 10.55 23.81 -9.48
C ASP A 680 9.01 23.66 -9.44
N LYS A 681 8.51 22.44 -9.23
CA LYS A 681 7.07 22.13 -9.17
C LYS A 681 6.60 21.70 -7.78
N SER A 682 7.47 21.05 -7.01
CA SER A 682 7.13 20.53 -5.70
C SER A 682 7.43 21.54 -4.60
N ILE A 683 6.52 21.57 -3.63
CA ILE A 683 6.74 22.19 -2.32
C ILE A 683 6.96 21.06 -1.31
N VAL A 684 7.92 21.24 -0.41
CA VAL A 684 8.28 20.25 0.61
C VAL A 684 8.12 20.86 2.00
N ALA A 685 7.69 20.05 2.97
CA ALA A 685 7.67 20.42 4.38
C ALA A 685 8.94 19.86 5.03
N VAL A 686 9.84 20.73 5.49
CA VAL A 686 11.19 20.33 5.91
C VAL A 686 11.40 20.31 7.41
N GLY A 687 10.66 21.13 8.16
CA GLY A 687 10.74 21.22 9.61
C GLY A 687 9.59 22.05 10.17
N ALA A 688 9.69 22.47 11.43
CA ALA A 688 8.75 23.39 12.05
C ALA A 688 9.47 24.44 12.90
N GLU A 689 8.87 25.63 13.04
CA GLU A 689 9.40 26.71 13.87
C GLU A 689 9.06 26.47 15.35
N ASN A 690 10.07 26.51 16.22
CA ASN A 690 9.94 26.27 17.67
C ASN A 690 8.96 27.20 18.39
N LEU A 691 8.84 28.47 17.98
CA LEU A 691 8.03 29.45 18.69
C LEU A 691 6.59 29.51 18.19
N SER A 692 6.39 29.39 16.87
CA SER A 692 5.07 29.54 16.24
C SER A 692 4.36 28.20 16.06
N HIS A 693 5.06 27.07 16.19
CA HIS A 693 4.58 25.73 15.85
C HIS A 693 4.04 25.64 14.41
N LEU A 694 4.56 26.48 13.51
CA LEU A 694 4.19 26.45 12.09
C LEU A 694 5.21 25.62 11.30
N PRO A 695 4.76 24.87 10.28
CA PRO A 695 5.67 24.13 9.41
C PRO A 695 6.51 25.07 8.55
N ILE A 696 7.75 24.68 8.28
CA ILE A 696 8.65 25.32 7.33
C ILE A 696 8.45 24.63 5.98
N PHE A 697 7.95 25.38 5.01
CA PHE A 697 7.83 24.93 3.63
C PHE A 697 8.96 25.48 2.78
N GLY A 698 9.28 24.79 1.69
CA GLY A 698 10.21 25.32 0.70
C GLY A 698 9.88 24.86 -0.71
N LYS A 699 10.16 25.73 -1.68
CA LYS A 699 10.08 25.39 -3.10
C LYS A 699 11.33 24.61 -3.49
N LEU A 700 11.14 23.39 -3.98
CA LEU A 700 12.24 22.52 -4.35
C LEU A 700 12.98 23.04 -5.59
N ARG A 701 14.27 23.39 -5.45
CA ARG A 701 15.11 23.93 -6.52
C ARG A 701 16.14 22.97 -7.06
N LYS A 702 16.73 22.13 -6.20
CA LYS A 702 17.60 21.03 -6.65
C LYS A 702 17.39 19.80 -5.80
N ILE A 703 17.52 18.65 -6.44
CA ILE A 703 17.64 17.35 -5.79
C ILE A 703 19.09 16.91 -6.01
N LEU A 704 19.85 16.78 -4.94
CA LEU A 704 21.28 16.48 -4.98
C LEU A 704 21.50 15.07 -4.43
N LEU A 705 22.08 14.19 -5.24
CA LEU A 705 22.55 12.88 -4.80
C LEU A 705 24.06 12.99 -4.52
N CYS A 706 24.44 12.78 -3.26
CA CYS A 706 25.84 12.70 -2.83
C CYS A 706 26.06 11.35 -2.15
N LYS A 707 26.90 10.50 -2.76
CA LYS A 707 27.01 9.07 -2.44
C LYS A 707 25.63 8.40 -2.56
N GLU A 708 25.04 8.02 -1.43
CA GLU A 708 23.71 7.37 -1.37
C GLU A 708 22.64 8.26 -0.73
N THR A 709 22.99 9.46 -0.24
CA THR A 709 22.06 10.35 0.44
C THR A 709 21.50 11.39 -0.52
N ILE A 710 20.21 11.65 -0.42
CA ILE A 710 19.54 12.70 -1.19
C ILE A 710 19.37 13.95 -0.33
N PHE A 711 19.70 15.09 -0.90
CA PHE A 711 19.48 16.41 -0.32
C PHE A 711 18.56 17.24 -1.20
N PHE A 712 17.67 17.99 -0.56
CA PHE A 712 16.82 18.98 -1.21
C PHE A 712 17.38 20.37 -0.93
N LEU A 713 17.78 21.07 -1.99
CA LEU A 713 18.00 22.51 -1.94
C LEU A 713 16.66 23.20 -2.24
N ILE A 714 16.23 24.06 -1.31
CA ILE A 714 14.94 24.73 -1.38
C ILE A 714 15.11 26.25 -1.28
N ASP A 715 14.19 26.99 -1.91
CA ASP A 715 13.93 28.37 -1.50
C ASP A 715 12.91 28.31 -0.35
N GLU A 716 13.26 28.86 0.80
CA GLU A 716 12.39 28.82 1.98
C GLU A 716 11.16 29.70 1.79
N LEU A 717 10.05 29.24 2.35
CA LEU A 717 8.79 29.94 2.40
C LEU A 717 8.46 30.22 3.85
N LYS A 718 8.21 31.49 4.17
CA LYS A 718 7.79 31.87 5.50
C LYS A 718 6.32 31.54 5.68
N THR A 719 6.01 30.62 6.59
CA THR A 719 4.63 30.31 6.96
C THR A 719 4.11 31.38 7.91
N SER A 720 2.94 31.95 7.59
CA SER A 720 2.36 33.05 8.35
C SER A 720 1.30 32.58 9.36
N HIS A 721 0.41 31.68 8.93
CA HIS A 721 -0.67 31.10 9.73
C HIS A 721 -1.33 29.94 8.97
N PHE A 722 -2.15 29.16 9.65
CA PHE A 722 -3.12 28.27 9.04
C PHE A 722 -4.35 29.06 8.59
N ASP A 723 -4.71 28.99 7.31
CA ASP A 723 -5.85 29.69 6.71
C ASP A 723 -7.03 28.72 6.59
N THR A 724 -7.99 28.87 7.51
CA THR A 724 -9.17 27.98 7.63
C THR A 724 -10.09 28.06 6.41
N LYS A 725 -10.06 29.16 5.63
CA LYS A 725 -10.85 29.28 4.40
C LYS A 725 -10.40 28.30 3.33
N PHE A 726 -9.14 27.90 3.34
CA PHE A 726 -8.56 27.03 2.31
C PHE A 726 -8.01 25.71 2.84
N ILE A 727 -8.14 25.46 4.16
CA ILE A 727 -7.63 24.26 4.84
C ILE A 727 -6.16 24.02 4.44
N GLY A 728 -5.36 25.07 4.64
CA GLY A 728 -3.99 25.13 4.18
C GLY A 728 -3.19 26.23 4.84
N TYR A 729 -1.87 26.18 4.72
CA TYR A 729 -0.98 27.17 5.31
C TYR A 729 -0.75 28.34 4.36
N SER A 730 -0.93 29.57 4.85
CA SER A 730 -0.58 30.76 4.09
C SER A 730 0.91 31.04 4.21
N VAL A 731 1.57 31.13 3.06
CA VAL A 731 3.03 31.28 2.95
C VAL A 731 3.41 32.52 2.15
N VAL A 732 4.63 33.01 2.37
CA VAL A 732 5.23 34.11 1.60
C VAL A 732 6.61 33.68 1.11
N GLU A 733 6.95 34.04 -0.13
CA GLU A 733 8.28 33.78 -0.69
C GLU A 733 9.35 34.57 0.08
N THR A 734 10.47 33.93 0.34
CA THR A 734 11.65 34.56 0.95
C THR A 734 12.82 34.56 -0.04
N ASN A 735 13.91 35.24 0.32
CA ASN A 735 15.18 35.16 -0.41
C ASN A 735 16.16 34.16 0.23
N GLU A 736 15.69 33.39 1.21
CA GLU A 736 16.51 32.44 1.96
C GLU A 736 16.51 31.08 1.26
N GLN A 737 17.66 30.42 1.29
CA GLN A 737 17.82 29.07 0.77
C GLN A 737 18.41 28.19 1.85
N SER A 738 17.95 26.94 1.90
CA SER A 738 18.49 25.94 2.78
C SER A 738 18.56 24.57 2.12
N ILE A 739 19.34 23.70 2.75
CA ILE A 739 19.51 22.33 2.31
C ILE A 739 19.07 21.36 3.40
N TRP A 740 18.33 20.34 3.01
CA TRP A 740 17.77 19.34 3.92
C TRP A 740 18.03 17.95 3.39
N SER A 741 18.42 17.04 4.29
CA SER A 741 18.39 15.62 3.95
C SER A 741 16.95 15.18 3.76
N VAL A 742 16.67 14.40 2.70
CA VAL A 742 15.33 13.88 2.44
C VAL A 742 14.83 12.99 3.58
N ASP A 743 15.75 12.36 4.34
CA ASP A 743 15.38 11.52 5.48
C ASP A 743 14.89 12.34 6.69
N GLN A 744 15.19 13.64 6.74
CA GLN A 744 14.87 14.56 7.85
C GLN A 744 13.64 15.43 7.58
N LEU A 745 12.91 15.20 6.49
CA LEU A 745 11.71 15.98 6.18
C LEU A 745 10.65 15.82 7.28
N LEU A 746 9.99 16.92 7.61
CA LEU A 746 8.80 16.92 8.47
C LEU A 746 7.71 16.01 7.90
N ASP A 747 7.46 16.12 6.59
CA ASP A 747 6.51 15.26 5.88
C ASP A 747 7.05 14.84 4.51
N TYR A 748 6.82 13.58 4.17
CA TYR A 748 7.33 12.97 2.94
C TYR A 748 6.40 13.17 1.74
N ASN A 749 5.39 14.05 1.82
CA ASN A 749 4.57 14.41 0.66
C ASN A 749 5.14 15.58 -0.13
N ALA A 750 4.96 15.50 -1.44
CA ALA A 750 5.06 16.67 -2.30
C ALA A 750 3.74 17.45 -2.27
N TYR A 751 3.83 18.73 -1.96
CA TYR A 751 2.76 19.71 -1.98
C TYR A 751 2.86 20.62 -3.22
N GLN A 752 1.90 21.53 -3.36
CA GLN A 752 1.94 22.67 -4.28
C GLN A 752 1.62 23.96 -3.55
N ILE A 753 2.00 25.09 -4.15
CA ILE A 753 1.41 26.38 -3.83
C ILE A 753 0.23 26.60 -4.77
N VAL A 754 -0.90 27.01 -4.20
CA VAL A 754 -2.05 27.55 -4.94
C VAL A 754 -2.11 29.05 -4.66
N LYS A 755 -2.22 29.84 -5.72
CA LYS A 755 -2.38 31.28 -5.61
C LYS A 755 -3.87 31.63 -5.60
N THR A 756 -4.33 32.33 -4.56
CA THR A 756 -5.73 32.74 -4.46
C THR A 756 -6.06 33.83 -5.47
N MET A 757 -7.30 33.89 -5.95
CA MET A 757 -7.70 34.77 -7.03
C MET A 757 -7.71 36.24 -6.63
N TYR A 758 -8.28 36.58 -5.46
CA TYR A 758 -8.49 37.99 -5.08
C TYR A 758 -7.31 38.62 -4.37
N LYS A 759 -6.90 38.00 -3.26
CA LYS A 759 -5.85 38.54 -2.38
C LYS A 759 -4.45 38.15 -2.85
N LYS A 760 -4.33 37.32 -3.90
CA LYS A 760 -3.07 36.78 -4.43
C LYS A 760 -2.21 36.12 -3.34
N LYS A 761 -2.84 35.59 -2.28
CA LYS A 761 -2.16 34.85 -1.22
C LYS A 761 -1.61 33.56 -1.81
N LEU A 762 -0.49 33.09 -1.28
CA LEU A 762 0.05 31.77 -1.58
C LEU A 762 -0.38 30.83 -0.46
N ILE A 763 -1.06 29.74 -0.82
CA ILE A 763 -1.55 28.74 0.12
C ILE A 763 -0.95 27.38 -0.22
N VAL A 764 -0.50 26.64 0.78
CA VAL A 764 -0.13 25.23 0.66
C VAL A 764 -1.29 24.39 1.19
N PRO A 765 -2.14 23.82 0.32
CA PRO A 765 -3.27 22.99 0.74
C PRO A 765 -2.79 21.65 1.30
N LEU A 766 -3.46 21.18 2.35
CA LEU A 766 -3.09 19.96 3.04
C LEU A 766 -3.70 18.70 2.42
N LYS A 767 -3.03 17.56 2.65
CA LYS A 767 -3.60 16.22 2.40
C LYS A 767 -4.23 15.61 3.66
N TYR A 768 -3.75 16.05 4.82
CA TYR A 768 -4.15 15.66 6.16
C TYR A 768 -3.62 16.68 7.16
N ASP A 769 -4.09 16.62 8.40
CA ASP A 769 -3.67 17.51 9.48
C ASP A 769 -2.21 17.23 9.88
N LEU A 770 -1.39 18.29 10.02
CA LEU A 770 0.03 18.20 10.35
C LEU A 770 0.33 18.45 11.82
N SER A 771 -0.64 18.81 12.65
CA SER A 771 -0.44 19.38 13.98
C SER A 771 0.32 18.40 14.89
N THR A 772 -0.12 17.14 14.96
CA THR A 772 0.58 16.11 15.75
C THR A 772 1.98 15.81 15.21
N ILE A 773 2.19 15.83 13.88
CA ILE A 773 3.52 15.59 13.30
C ILE A 773 4.48 16.73 13.67
N ILE A 774 3.98 17.97 13.65
CA ILE A 774 4.74 19.16 14.06
C ILE A 774 5.10 19.07 15.55
N GLU A 775 4.15 18.75 16.41
CA GLU A 775 4.40 18.57 17.85
C GLU A 775 5.48 17.51 18.11
N GLU A 776 5.41 16.36 17.44
CA GLU A 776 6.41 15.29 17.61
C GLU A 776 7.77 15.64 16.99
N HIS A 777 7.82 16.47 15.95
CA HIS A 777 9.09 16.91 15.35
C HIS A 777 9.85 17.92 16.24
N LEU A 778 9.11 18.69 17.05
CA LEU A 778 9.69 19.70 17.94
C LEU A 778 10.17 19.13 19.29
N LYS A 779 9.77 17.90 19.63
CA LYS A 779 10.24 17.15 20.80
C LYS A 779 11.54 16.43 20.50
#